data_AF-A0A0E3IRC2-F1
#
_entry.id   AF-A0A0E3IRC2-F1
#
_cell.length_a   1.000
_cell.length_b   1.000
_cell.length_c   1.000
_cell.angle_alpha   90.00
_cell.angle_beta   90.00
_cell.angle_gamma   90.00
#
_symmetry.space_group_name_H-M   'P 1'
#
loop_
_entity.id
_entity.type
_entity.pdbx_description
1 polymer ?
#
loop_
_entity_poly.entity_id
_entity_poly.type
_entity_poly.pdbx_seq_one_letter_code
_entity_poly.pdbx_strand_id
1 'polypeptide(L)'
;GPVTEEQADVITSVSQEPSETVTEVNSSVQARDKNVFPVSQREIETHQSKLQHLCRICGGSFKTDPYKRSHPVHGPVDDEMQALLRKKEKRATSWPDLLAKVFKMDVKGDIDTIHPTNFCHNCWNVVQRKFSNSPCEEYFPRNGTMEWHPHSSSCEVCGTSFRGVKRKKQALNPQMSKKLRIAAGRARKIRRIRNKKRVNNNTLMKKIANCNKIHLSTKSLAVDYPIDFVKSISCQVCEHILADPVETTCRHLFCRVCILKCLKVLGSYCPSCRYPCFPTDLVSPVKSFLSILNSLPVRCSVKGCHEEVLLGKYWPHLSIHKEVEDKEGYVYVNKVGRPRQHLLSLTRRAQKHRLRDPNFPVKAFAEKEEGGDVKSVCLTLFLLALRARNEHRQADELEAIMQGKGSGLHPAVCLAIRVNTFLSCSQYHKMYRTVKAITGRQIFQPLHALRTAEKSLLPGYHPFEWKPPLKNVSSNTEVGIIDGLSGIQRLVDDYPVDTIAKRFRYDAALVSALMDMEEDIMEGLKTKDLDDYLKGPFTVVIKESCDGMGDVSEKHGCGPSVPEKAVRFSFTLMSITVAHEKGSSNIFEESKPNSELCCKPLCLMLADESDHETLTAILSPLVAEREAMKNSVLILEMAGIPRMFKFVFRGTGYDEKLVREVEGLEASGSTYICTLCDATRQEASQNLILHSITRSHTENLERYEVWRSNPFHETVEELRDRVKGVSAKPFIETVPSIDALHCDIGNAAEFYKIFQFEIGEVYKNPDTSKEERKRWQSTLDKLLRKKMNLKPMTRMNGNFARKL
;
A
#
# COMPACT_ATOMS: atom_id res chain seq x y z
N GLY A 1 38.38 -34.95 8.77
CA GLY A 1 38.36 -35.92 9.88
C GLY A 1 38.19 -35.17 11.20
N PRO A 2 37.71 -35.83 12.28
CA PRO A 2 37.47 -35.20 13.58
C PRO A 2 38.66 -35.32 14.56
N VAL A 3 38.77 -34.34 15.48
CA VAL A 3 39.68 -34.22 16.65
C VAL A 3 38.93 -33.25 17.61
N THR A 4 38.29 -33.63 18.73
CA THR A 4 38.78 -33.87 20.13
C THR A 4 39.60 -32.73 20.76
N GLU A 5 39.60 -32.43 22.07
CA GLU A 5 38.61 -32.46 23.20
C GLU A 5 39.24 -31.65 24.40
N GLU A 6 38.83 -31.86 25.67
CA GLU A 6 39.27 -31.19 26.94
C GLU A 6 38.63 -29.79 27.22
N GLN A 7 38.10 -29.39 28.39
CA GLN A 7 38.32 -29.63 29.85
C GLN A 7 39.54 -28.87 30.43
N ALA A 8 39.60 -28.31 31.65
CA ALA A 8 38.75 -28.22 32.88
C ALA A 8 39.11 -26.88 33.61
N ASP A 9 38.74 -26.55 34.86
CA ASP A 9 37.50 -26.45 35.67
C ASP A 9 37.92 -25.94 37.10
N VAL A 10 37.17 -25.01 37.72
CA VAL A 10 37.10 -24.66 39.19
C VAL A 10 38.36 -24.18 40.00
N ILE A 11 38.19 -23.19 40.93
CA ILE A 11 38.62 -23.20 42.38
C ILE A 11 38.29 -21.88 43.18
N THR A 12 37.38 -21.96 44.18
CA THR A 12 37.24 -21.19 45.48
C THR A 12 37.17 -19.63 45.52
N SER A 13 36.76 -18.90 46.59
CA SER A 13 36.37 -19.18 48.02
C SER A 13 35.60 -18.01 48.70
N VAL A 14 34.63 -18.33 49.59
CA VAL A 14 34.37 -17.80 50.99
C VAL A 14 34.17 -16.26 51.20
N SER A 15 33.34 -15.67 52.09
CA SER A 15 32.67 -16.06 53.37
C SER A 15 31.23 -15.49 53.49
N GLN A 16 30.24 -16.23 54.04
CA GLN A 16 29.67 -16.21 55.42
C GLN A 16 28.52 -15.22 55.74
N GLU A 17 27.57 -15.71 56.55
CA GLU A 17 26.36 -15.03 57.09
C GLU A 17 26.60 -14.36 58.46
N PRO A 18 25.56 -13.83 59.14
CA PRO A 18 25.01 -14.67 60.23
C PRO A 18 23.47 -14.60 60.47
N SER A 19 23.01 -15.60 61.24
CA SER A 19 21.72 -15.85 61.91
C SER A 19 21.33 -14.78 62.97
N GLU A 20 20.16 -14.79 63.66
CA GLU A 20 18.94 -15.64 63.61
C GLU A 20 17.65 -14.77 63.88
N THR A 21 16.68 -14.93 64.83
CA THR A 21 16.38 -15.87 65.95
C THR A 21 14.89 -15.78 66.39
N VAL A 22 14.19 -16.92 66.63
CA VAL A 22 13.10 -17.15 67.67
C VAL A 22 11.79 -16.27 67.62
N THR A 23 10.56 -16.64 68.03
CA THR A 23 9.94 -17.71 68.89
C THR A 23 8.58 -18.24 68.34
N GLU A 24 8.33 -19.56 68.45
CA GLU A 24 7.18 -20.26 69.14
C GLU A 24 5.70 -19.77 69.13
N VAL A 25 4.63 -20.58 69.36
CA VAL A 25 4.36 -22.05 69.43
C VAL A 25 2.84 -22.34 69.28
N ASN A 26 2.48 -23.61 69.03
CA ASN A 26 1.10 -24.14 68.94
C ASN A 26 0.17 -23.87 70.15
N SER A 27 -1.15 -23.93 69.96
CA SER A 27 -2.05 -24.91 70.64
C SER A 27 -3.55 -24.74 70.28
N SER A 28 -4.44 -25.41 71.01
CA SER A 28 -5.69 -26.01 70.52
C SER A 28 -6.99 -25.44 71.11
N VAL A 29 -8.07 -25.50 70.29
CA VAL A 29 -9.47 -25.85 70.69
C VAL A 29 -10.34 -24.82 71.46
N GLN A 30 -11.59 -24.69 70.96
CA GLN A 30 -12.82 -24.13 71.59
C GLN A 30 -12.85 -22.66 72.08
N ALA A 31 -13.61 -21.84 71.34
CA ALA A 31 -14.45 -20.77 71.89
C ALA A 31 -15.78 -20.69 71.10
N ARG A 32 -16.89 -20.30 71.74
CA ARG A 32 -18.24 -20.36 71.16
C ARG A 32 -19.11 -19.15 71.53
N ASP A 33 -18.98 -18.06 70.78
CA ASP A 33 -19.93 -16.94 70.76
C ASP A 33 -20.31 -16.61 69.31
N LYS A 34 -21.58 -16.44 68.92
CA LYS A 34 -22.61 -15.51 69.40
C LYS A 34 -22.27 -14.04 69.14
N ASN A 35 -22.61 -13.57 67.94
CA ASN A 35 -23.22 -12.23 67.74
C ASN A 35 -23.81 -12.10 66.32
N VAL A 36 -24.80 -12.94 66.00
CA VAL A 36 -25.64 -12.75 64.81
C VAL A 36 -26.69 -11.69 65.13
N PHE A 37 -26.35 -10.42 64.94
CA PHE A 37 -27.35 -9.35 64.93
C PHE A 37 -28.22 -9.50 63.66
N PRO A 38 -29.55 -9.43 63.78
CA PRO A 38 -30.43 -9.45 62.61
C PRO A 38 -30.28 -8.11 61.86
N VAL A 39 -29.53 -8.14 60.75
CA VAL A 39 -29.45 -7.02 59.79
C VAL A 39 -30.86 -6.57 59.43
N SER A 40 -31.17 -5.29 59.58
CA SER A 40 -32.53 -4.83 59.34
C SER A 40 -32.91 -4.90 57.87
N GLN A 41 -34.20 -5.11 57.58
CA GLN A 41 -34.74 -5.15 56.22
C GLN A 41 -34.26 -3.94 55.37
N ARG A 42 -34.19 -2.75 55.99
CA ARG A 42 -33.71 -1.51 55.37
C ARG A 42 -32.22 -1.50 55.01
N GLU A 43 -31.38 -2.16 55.79
CA GLU A 43 -29.94 -2.27 55.49
C GLU A 43 -29.72 -3.23 54.32
N ILE A 44 -30.51 -4.31 54.23
CA ILE A 44 -30.52 -5.22 53.08
C ILE A 44 -31.03 -4.49 51.81
N GLU A 45 -32.15 -3.76 51.90
CA GLU A 45 -32.68 -2.95 50.80
C GLU A 45 -31.70 -1.85 50.35
N THR A 46 -31.03 -1.17 51.28
CA THR A 46 -30.06 -0.13 50.93
C THR A 46 -28.76 -0.72 50.38
N HIS A 47 -28.31 -1.89 50.85
CA HIS A 47 -27.22 -2.64 50.23
C HIS A 47 -27.55 -3.03 48.78
N GLN A 48 -28.73 -3.61 48.52
CA GLN A 48 -29.20 -3.94 47.17
C GLN A 48 -29.24 -2.72 46.25
N SER A 49 -29.71 -1.57 46.74
CA SER A 49 -29.69 -0.32 45.96
C SER A 49 -28.28 0.20 45.66
N LYS A 50 -27.27 -0.14 46.47
CA LYS A 50 -25.86 0.14 46.16
C LYS A 50 -25.30 -0.87 45.15
N LEU A 51 -25.62 -2.15 45.26
CA LEU A 51 -25.21 -3.19 44.28
C LEU A 51 -25.67 -2.85 42.85
N GLN A 52 -26.90 -2.34 42.67
CA GLN A 52 -27.42 -1.87 41.38
C GLN A 52 -26.60 -0.73 40.72
N HIS A 53 -25.65 -0.13 41.44
CA HIS A 53 -24.77 0.93 40.95
C HIS A 53 -23.32 0.49 40.73
N LEU A 54 -23.02 -0.82 40.83
CA LEU A 54 -21.69 -1.40 40.69
C LEU A 54 -21.64 -2.46 39.57
N CYS A 55 -20.48 -2.62 38.94
CA CYS A 55 -20.26 -3.65 37.92
C CYS A 55 -19.95 -5.01 38.55
N ARG A 56 -20.74 -6.05 38.23
CA ARG A 56 -20.54 -7.45 38.67
C ARG A 56 -19.12 -8.00 38.46
N ILE A 57 -18.45 -7.56 37.39
CA ILE A 57 -17.18 -8.11 36.90
C ILE A 57 -15.97 -7.41 37.53
N CYS A 58 -16.00 -6.08 37.69
CA CYS A 58 -14.84 -5.28 38.11
C CYS A 58 -15.07 -4.38 39.33
N GLY A 59 -16.25 -4.42 39.96
CA GLY A 59 -16.60 -3.60 41.13
C GLY A 59 -16.80 -2.10 40.87
N GLY A 60 -16.33 -1.57 39.73
CA GLY A 60 -16.43 -0.14 39.39
C GLY A 60 -17.87 0.37 39.30
N SER A 61 -18.13 1.60 39.76
CA SER A 61 -19.48 2.18 39.79
C SER A 61 -19.91 2.80 38.46
N PHE A 62 -21.19 2.65 38.10
CA PHE A 62 -21.79 3.29 36.93
C PHE A 62 -21.96 4.82 37.06
N LYS A 63 -21.65 5.42 38.23
CA LYS A 63 -21.83 6.86 38.48
C LYS A 63 -20.77 7.76 37.84
N THR A 64 -19.65 7.20 37.39
CA THR A 64 -18.55 7.93 36.73
C THR A 64 -18.59 7.89 35.20
N ASP A 65 -19.50 7.13 34.59
CA ASP A 65 -19.74 7.13 33.14
C ASP A 65 -20.75 8.23 32.78
N PRO A 66 -20.38 9.24 31.95
CA PRO A 66 -21.32 10.30 31.53
C PRO A 66 -22.52 9.78 30.73
N TYR A 67 -22.44 8.58 30.14
CA TYR A 67 -23.53 7.96 29.37
C TYR A 67 -24.28 6.85 30.12
N LYS A 68 -23.87 6.50 31.35
CA LYS A 68 -24.50 5.49 32.24
C LYS A 68 -24.78 4.12 31.57
N ARG A 69 -23.90 3.66 30.69
CA ARG A 69 -24.10 2.43 29.90
C ARG A 69 -23.81 1.19 30.73
N SER A 70 -24.87 0.41 31.01
CA SER A 70 -24.81 -0.85 31.74
C SER A 70 -25.54 -1.95 30.97
N HIS A 71 -25.03 -3.18 31.06
CA HIS A 71 -25.53 -4.35 30.34
C HIS A 71 -25.95 -5.45 31.34
N PRO A 72 -27.03 -6.20 31.08
CA PRO A 72 -27.53 -7.22 32.02
C PRO A 72 -26.64 -8.46 32.01
N VAL A 73 -26.36 -9.01 33.20
CA VAL A 73 -25.57 -10.24 33.37
C VAL A 73 -26.30 -11.48 32.83
N HIS A 74 -27.63 -11.46 32.83
CA HIS A 74 -28.51 -12.54 32.38
C HIS A 74 -29.35 -12.15 31.16
N GLY A 75 -29.73 -13.14 30.36
CA GLY A 75 -30.55 -12.98 29.15
C GLY A 75 -29.76 -13.18 27.84
N PRO A 76 -30.40 -12.90 26.69
CA PRO A 76 -29.75 -12.99 25.39
C PRO A 76 -28.67 -11.92 25.20
N VAL A 77 -27.69 -12.20 24.34
CA VAL A 77 -26.68 -11.19 23.94
C VAL A 77 -27.32 -10.10 23.10
N ASP A 78 -26.87 -8.86 23.28
CA ASP A 78 -27.35 -7.69 22.53
C ASP A 78 -27.02 -7.74 21.03
N ASP A 79 -27.78 -7.00 20.23
CA ASP A 79 -27.77 -7.17 18.77
C ASP A 79 -26.41 -6.86 18.12
N GLU A 80 -25.63 -5.92 18.67
CA GLU A 80 -24.27 -5.63 18.20
C GLU A 80 -23.33 -6.83 18.40
N MET A 81 -23.29 -7.42 19.60
CA MET A 81 -22.44 -8.57 19.89
C MET A 81 -22.96 -9.84 19.20
N GLN A 82 -24.29 -9.97 19.08
CA GLN A 82 -24.92 -11.06 18.34
C GLN A 82 -24.58 -10.99 16.84
N ALA A 83 -24.51 -9.79 16.25
CA ALA A 83 -24.04 -9.60 14.88
C ALA A 83 -22.55 -9.96 14.71
N LEU A 84 -21.70 -9.63 15.69
CA LEU A 84 -20.28 -10.03 15.71
C LEU A 84 -20.11 -11.56 15.84
N LEU A 85 -20.92 -12.22 16.68
CA LEU A 85 -20.91 -13.67 16.84
C LEU A 85 -21.43 -14.39 15.58
N ARG A 86 -22.47 -13.86 14.91
CA ARG A 86 -22.96 -14.35 13.61
C ARG A 86 -21.88 -14.30 12.53
N LYS A 87 -21.02 -13.26 12.50
CA LYS A 87 -19.87 -13.16 11.58
C LYS A 87 -18.79 -14.23 11.79
N LYS A 88 -18.80 -14.98 12.91
CA LYS A 88 -17.81 -16.01 13.26
C LYS A 88 -18.43 -17.40 13.52
N GLU A 89 -19.68 -17.63 13.12
CA GLU A 89 -20.41 -18.92 13.24
C GLU A 89 -20.40 -19.57 14.65
N LYS A 90 -20.30 -18.78 15.73
CA LYS A 90 -20.26 -19.29 17.12
C LYS A 90 -21.66 -19.36 17.77
N ARG A 91 -21.99 -20.51 18.39
CA ARG A 91 -23.31 -20.82 18.99
C ARG A 91 -23.58 -20.20 20.38
N ALA A 92 -22.93 -19.10 20.77
CA ALA A 92 -23.21 -18.46 22.07
C ALA A 92 -24.41 -17.50 21.94
N THR A 93 -25.49 -17.76 22.67
CA THR A 93 -26.75 -16.99 22.58
C THR A 93 -27.12 -16.23 23.86
N SER A 94 -26.42 -16.46 24.98
CA SER A 94 -26.68 -15.81 26.27
C SER A 94 -25.44 -15.08 26.81
N TRP A 95 -25.66 -14.05 27.65
CA TRP A 95 -24.57 -13.36 28.37
C TRP A 95 -23.81 -14.28 29.33
N PRO A 96 -24.44 -15.13 30.17
CA PRO A 96 -23.73 -16.04 31.06
C PRO A 96 -22.74 -16.97 30.33
N ASP A 97 -23.10 -17.48 29.14
CA ASP A 97 -22.23 -18.37 28.36
C ASP A 97 -21.02 -17.65 27.71
N LEU A 98 -21.03 -16.32 27.67
CA LEU A 98 -19.90 -15.48 27.24
C LEU A 98 -19.04 -15.07 28.43
N LEU A 99 -19.64 -14.64 29.54
CA LEU A 99 -18.92 -14.22 30.74
C LEU A 99 -18.10 -15.37 31.34
N ALA A 100 -18.67 -16.57 31.39
CA ALA A 100 -17.95 -17.79 31.79
C ALA A 100 -16.78 -18.15 30.85
N LYS A 101 -16.80 -17.72 29.58
CA LYS A 101 -15.72 -17.99 28.60
C LYS A 101 -14.66 -16.91 28.52
N VAL A 102 -15.00 -15.65 28.82
CA VAL A 102 -14.06 -14.52 28.76
C VAL A 102 -13.39 -14.26 30.11
N PHE A 103 -14.14 -14.38 31.21
CA PHE A 103 -13.67 -14.05 32.57
C PHE A 103 -13.60 -15.27 33.52
N LYS A 104 -13.97 -16.47 33.06
CA LYS A 104 -14.08 -17.70 33.89
C LYS A 104 -15.07 -17.60 35.08
N MET A 105 -15.98 -16.62 35.05
CA MET A 105 -16.99 -16.42 36.10
C MET A 105 -18.28 -17.16 35.72
N ASP A 106 -18.73 -18.11 36.54
CA ASP A 106 -20.12 -18.58 36.44
C ASP A 106 -21.03 -17.61 37.21
N VAL A 107 -22.00 -17.07 36.49
CA VAL A 107 -23.02 -16.15 37.00
C VAL A 107 -24.39 -16.80 37.09
N LYS A 108 -24.55 -18.07 36.67
CA LYS A 108 -25.85 -18.76 36.64
C LYS A 108 -26.42 -19.07 38.03
N GLY A 109 -25.59 -18.99 39.07
CA GLY A 109 -25.97 -19.06 40.48
C GLY A 109 -26.02 -17.70 41.20
N ASP A 110 -25.89 -16.57 40.49
CA ASP A 110 -25.95 -15.24 41.12
C ASP A 110 -27.31 -15.00 41.80
N ILE A 111 -27.25 -14.31 42.94
CA ILE A 111 -28.42 -13.93 43.75
C ILE A 111 -28.42 -12.41 43.91
N ASP A 112 -29.51 -11.74 43.51
CA ASP A 112 -29.71 -10.28 43.52
C ASP A 112 -29.47 -9.60 44.90
N THR A 113 -29.46 -10.37 45.98
CA THR A 113 -29.23 -9.90 47.35
C THR A 113 -27.75 -9.79 47.72
N ILE A 114 -26.85 -10.33 46.88
CA ILE A 114 -25.39 -10.42 47.10
C ILE A 114 -24.63 -9.86 45.88
N HIS A 115 -25.14 -10.07 44.66
CA HIS A 115 -24.45 -9.82 43.41
C HIS A 115 -25.10 -8.69 42.59
N PRO A 116 -24.33 -7.78 41.96
CA PRO A 116 -24.86 -6.84 40.99
C PRO A 116 -25.42 -7.54 39.75
N THR A 117 -26.62 -7.14 39.32
CA THR A 117 -27.31 -7.72 38.15
C THR A 117 -26.81 -7.21 36.79
N ASN A 118 -25.92 -6.21 36.79
CA ASN A 118 -25.40 -5.54 35.59
C ASN A 118 -23.87 -5.45 35.58
N PHE A 119 -23.29 -5.29 34.38
CA PHE A 119 -21.88 -4.99 34.17
C PHE A 119 -21.67 -3.75 33.28
N CYS A 120 -20.48 -3.13 33.34
CA CYS A 120 -20.21 -1.86 32.69
C CYS A 120 -19.79 -2.01 31.22
N HIS A 121 -20.01 -0.93 30.45
CA HIS A 121 -19.63 -0.86 29.03
C HIS A 121 -18.12 -1.09 28.79
N ASN A 122 -17.24 -0.81 29.77
CA ASN A 122 -15.81 -1.14 29.64
C ASN A 122 -15.54 -2.65 29.69
N CYS A 123 -16.23 -3.42 30.55
CA CYS A 123 -16.15 -4.88 30.53
C CYS A 123 -16.79 -5.46 29.26
N TRP A 124 -17.88 -4.87 28.77
CA TRP A 124 -18.47 -5.20 27.46
C TRP A 124 -17.46 -4.97 26.32
N ASN A 125 -16.72 -3.86 26.33
CA ASN A 125 -15.65 -3.58 25.35
C ASN A 125 -14.51 -4.60 25.41
N VAL A 126 -14.17 -5.13 26.60
CA VAL A 126 -13.19 -6.23 26.74
C VAL A 126 -13.71 -7.52 26.10
N VAL A 127 -14.99 -7.86 26.29
CA VAL A 127 -15.65 -8.99 25.60
C VAL A 127 -15.61 -8.78 24.07
N GLN A 128 -15.98 -7.59 23.60
CA GLN A 128 -15.99 -7.24 22.18
C GLN A 128 -14.60 -7.41 21.54
N ARG A 129 -13.55 -6.91 22.22
CA ARG A 129 -12.16 -6.98 21.77
C ARG A 129 -11.61 -8.41 21.78
N LYS A 130 -11.89 -9.23 22.81
CA LYS A 130 -11.52 -10.67 22.81
C LYS A 130 -12.15 -11.45 21.63
N PHE A 131 -13.22 -10.93 21.00
CA PHE A 131 -13.81 -11.52 19.79
C PHE A 131 -13.53 -10.76 18.48
N SER A 132 -12.81 -9.64 18.51
CA SER A 132 -12.50 -8.80 17.34
C SER A 132 -10.98 -8.72 17.13
N ASN A 133 -10.47 -9.23 16.02
CA ASN A 133 -9.02 -9.44 15.82
C ASN A 133 -8.25 -8.09 15.65
N SER A 134 -7.89 -7.47 16.76
CA SER A 134 -6.93 -6.36 16.85
C SER A 134 -5.86 -6.71 17.88
N PRO A 135 -4.56 -6.58 17.56
CA PRO A 135 -3.50 -6.77 18.55
C PRO A 135 -3.42 -5.55 19.49
N CYS A 136 -3.19 -5.80 20.77
CA CYS A 136 -2.59 -4.88 21.73
C CYS A 136 -2.17 -5.66 22.98
N GLU A 137 -1.26 -5.09 23.77
CA GLU A 137 -0.75 -5.67 25.02
C GLU A 137 -1.78 -5.64 26.16
N GLU A 138 -1.56 -6.44 27.21
CA GLU A 138 -2.47 -6.49 28.35
C GLU A 138 -2.20 -5.34 29.34
N TYR A 139 -3.21 -4.51 29.58
CA TYR A 139 -3.26 -3.66 30.77
C TYR A 139 -4.62 -3.79 31.46
N PHE A 140 -4.66 -4.65 32.48
CA PHE A 140 -5.83 -4.90 33.32
C PHE A 140 -5.66 -4.12 34.65
N PRO A 141 -6.49 -3.10 34.96
CA PRO A 141 -6.25 -2.26 36.15
C PRO A 141 -6.45 -2.93 37.53
N ARG A 142 -6.79 -4.23 37.56
CA ARG A 142 -6.83 -5.09 38.76
C ARG A 142 -6.66 -6.54 38.34
N ASN A 143 -5.56 -7.18 38.75
CA ASN A 143 -5.36 -8.62 38.60
C ASN A 143 -6.00 -9.36 39.78
N GLY A 144 -7.30 -9.64 39.67
CA GLY A 144 -8.05 -10.40 40.66
C GLY A 144 -9.54 -10.46 40.32
N THR A 145 -10.16 -11.63 40.54
CA THR A 145 -11.62 -11.80 40.38
C THR A 145 -12.34 -11.01 41.47
N MET A 146 -13.38 -10.24 41.10
CA MET A 146 -14.19 -9.52 42.10
C MET A 146 -15.13 -10.51 42.81
N GLU A 147 -14.77 -10.89 44.03
CA GLU A 147 -15.65 -11.67 44.92
C GLU A 147 -16.72 -10.78 45.56
N TRP A 148 -17.87 -11.38 45.88
CA TRP A 148 -19.02 -10.72 46.48
C TRP A 148 -19.51 -11.55 47.67
N HIS A 149 -19.83 -10.88 48.77
CA HIS A 149 -20.25 -11.53 50.02
C HIS A 149 -21.58 -10.96 50.51
N PRO A 150 -22.41 -11.75 51.24
CA PRO A 150 -23.63 -11.25 51.86
C PRO A 150 -23.37 -10.06 52.79
N HIS A 151 -24.37 -9.19 52.94
CA HIS A 151 -24.26 -7.99 53.77
C HIS A 151 -23.98 -8.30 55.25
N SER A 152 -22.75 -8.01 55.69
CA SER A 152 -22.30 -8.03 57.09
C SER A 152 -22.22 -6.63 57.69
N SER A 153 -21.96 -6.54 59.00
CA SER A 153 -21.65 -5.29 59.70
C SER A 153 -20.34 -4.61 59.22
N SER A 154 -19.49 -5.32 58.48
CA SER A 154 -18.22 -4.85 57.91
C SER A 154 -18.26 -4.65 56.39
N CYS A 155 -19.46 -4.58 55.78
CA CYS A 155 -19.63 -4.60 54.32
C CYS A 155 -19.00 -3.38 53.60
N GLU A 156 -17.94 -3.61 52.81
CA GLU A 156 -17.23 -2.56 52.04
C GLU A 156 -18.15 -1.77 51.10
N VAL A 157 -19.07 -2.46 50.42
CA VAL A 157 -20.10 -1.84 49.54
C VAL A 157 -20.93 -0.80 50.30
N CYS A 158 -21.08 -0.96 51.62
CA CYS A 158 -21.81 -0.01 52.46
C CYS A 158 -20.93 1.06 53.10
N GLY A 159 -19.63 0.81 53.30
CA GLY A 159 -18.72 1.55 54.19
C GLY A 159 -18.34 2.99 53.83
N THR A 160 -18.71 3.51 52.65
CA THR A 160 -18.38 4.90 52.27
C THR A 160 -19.47 5.89 52.73
N SER A 161 -19.41 6.33 53.98
CA SER A 161 -20.29 7.40 54.49
C SER A 161 -19.57 8.38 55.41
N PHE A 162 -19.22 9.57 54.90
CA PHE A 162 -18.67 10.64 55.74
C PHE A 162 -19.35 12.01 55.52
N ARG A 163 -19.69 12.60 56.67
CA ARG A 163 -19.89 14.02 57.02
C ARG A 163 -19.93 15.02 55.84
N GLY A 164 -21.10 15.60 55.58
CA GLY A 164 -21.27 16.64 54.56
C GLY A 164 -21.09 18.07 55.06
N VAL A 165 -21.04 19.03 54.12
CA VAL A 165 -21.15 20.48 54.37
C VAL A 165 -22.31 21.05 53.52
N LYS A 166 -23.07 22.00 54.08
CA LYS A 166 -24.23 22.64 53.41
C LYS A 166 -23.81 23.92 52.68
N ARG A 167 -24.22 24.11 51.42
CA ARG A 167 -24.56 25.38 50.72
C ARG A 167 -24.81 25.07 49.23
N LYS A 168 -25.69 25.76 48.49
CA LYS A 168 -26.84 26.63 48.85
C LYS A 168 -27.86 26.51 47.69
N LYS A 169 -29.16 26.69 47.94
CA LYS A 169 -30.17 26.79 46.86
C LYS A 169 -29.91 28.06 46.04
N GLN A 170 -30.22 28.07 44.74
CA GLN A 170 -31.49 28.65 44.28
C GLN A 170 -31.90 28.14 42.90
N ALA A 171 -33.19 28.24 42.60
CA ALA A 171 -33.79 27.94 41.31
C ALA A 171 -34.82 29.02 40.98
N LEU A 172 -35.00 29.29 39.69
CA LEU A 172 -36.20 29.88 39.09
C LEU A 172 -36.27 29.36 37.65
N ASN A 173 -37.40 29.31 36.95
CA ASN A 173 -38.84 29.10 37.22
C ASN A 173 -39.51 29.23 35.81
N PRO A 174 -40.84 29.07 35.63
CA PRO A 174 -41.37 28.49 34.39
C PRO A 174 -42.31 29.45 33.63
N GLN A 175 -43.59 29.06 33.45
CA GLN A 175 -44.72 29.81 32.84
C GLN A 175 -44.69 29.90 31.30
N MET A 176 -45.80 29.88 30.55
CA MET A 176 -47.24 29.54 30.77
C MET A 176 -47.75 28.75 29.53
N SER A 177 -48.79 27.91 29.49
CA SER A 177 -50.00 27.61 30.30
C SER A 177 -51.29 28.41 30.00
N LYS A 178 -52.31 27.73 29.41
CA LYS A 178 -53.78 27.98 29.47
C LYS A 178 -54.47 26.68 28.96
N LYS A 179 -55.33 25.91 29.66
CA LYS A 179 -56.17 26.11 30.88
C LYS A 179 -57.41 27.00 30.58
N LEU A 180 -58.65 26.84 31.08
CA LEU A 180 -59.32 26.22 32.27
C LEU A 180 -60.73 25.67 31.83
N ARG A 181 -61.69 25.09 32.60
CA ARG A 181 -61.83 24.27 33.84
C ARG A 181 -63.36 24.08 34.13
N ILE A 182 -63.77 23.34 35.20
CA ILE A 182 -65.13 23.24 35.85
C ILE A 182 -66.02 22.10 35.29
N ALA A 183 -66.69 21.23 36.06
CA ALA A 183 -66.95 21.03 37.52
C ALA A 183 -66.93 19.49 37.84
N ALA A 184 -67.22 18.93 39.04
CA ALA A 184 -67.08 19.25 40.47
C ALA A 184 -67.40 17.95 41.28
N GLY A 185 -67.22 17.90 42.61
CA GLY A 185 -67.84 16.85 43.47
C GLY A 185 -66.90 15.86 44.19
N ARG A 186 -66.79 16.02 45.51
CA ARG A 186 -65.99 15.26 46.50
C ARG A 186 -66.42 13.78 46.70
N ALA A 187 -65.50 12.91 47.16
CA ALA A 187 -65.55 12.21 48.47
C ALA A 187 -64.79 10.85 48.52
N ARG A 188 -64.31 10.46 49.72
CA ARG A 188 -63.74 9.13 50.05
C ARG A 188 -64.77 8.25 50.78
N LYS A 189 -64.66 6.92 50.67
CA LYS A 189 -65.00 5.99 51.78
C LYS A 189 -64.33 4.62 51.60
N ILE A 190 -64.09 3.91 52.72
CA ILE A 190 -63.55 2.55 52.78
C ILE A 190 -64.49 1.70 53.66
N ARG A 191 -64.97 0.54 53.18
CA ARG A 191 -65.00 -0.75 53.91
C ARG A 191 -65.69 -1.90 53.15
N ARG A 192 -64.92 -2.97 52.93
CA ARG A 192 -65.20 -4.42 53.12
C ARG A 192 -66.46 -5.12 52.55
N ILE A 193 -66.18 -6.33 52.00
CA ILE A 193 -67.04 -7.54 51.90
C ILE A 193 -68.17 -7.42 50.84
N ARG A 194 -68.33 -8.33 49.86
CA ARG A 194 -68.37 -9.81 49.95
C ARG A 194 -67.85 -10.51 48.67
N ASN A 195 -67.50 -11.79 48.75
CA ASN A 195 -67.04 -12.61 47.62
C ASN A 195 -68.04 -12.67 46.45
N LYS A 196 -67.55 -12.55 45.20
CA LYS A 196 -68.23 -13.10 44.00
C LYS A 196 -67.22 -13.56 42.93
N LYS A 197 -67.19 -14.88 42.72
CA LYS A 197 -66.58 -15.67 41.62
C LYS A 197 -65.11 -15.36 41.23
N ARG A 198 -64.21 -16.23 41.69
CA ARG A 198 -62.90 -16.54 41.09
C ARG A 198 -63.09 -16.97 39.63
N VAL A 199 -62.93 -16.07 38.67
CA VAL A 199 -63.02 -16.39 37.24
C VAL A 199 -61.88 -17.34 36.86
N ASN A 200 -62.18 -18.34 36.04
CA ASN A 200 -61.44 -19.61 36.05
C ASN A 200 -60.23 -19.61 35.10
N ASN A 201 -59.07 -19.12 35.56
CA ASN A 201 -57.85 -19.06 34.75
C ASN A 201 -57.46 -20.39 34.06
N ASN A 202 -57.74 -21.55 34.66
CA ASN A 202 -57.47 -22.85 34.04
C ASN A 202 -58.21 -23.03 32.70
N THR A 203 -59.40 -22.45 32.51
CA THR A 203 -60.13 -22.56 31.23
C THR A 203 -59.53 -21.69 30.13
N LEU A 204 -58.83 -20.60 30.48
CA LEU A 204 -58.06 -19.80 29.53
C LEU A 204 -56.78 -20.53 29.10
N MET A 205 -56.05 -21.11 30.07
CA MET A 205 -54.82 -21.88 29.79
C MET A 205 -55.09 -23.09 28.88
N LYS A 206 -56.14 -23.86 29.17
CA LYS A 206 -56.55 -25.01 28.34
C LYS A 206 -56.89 -24.62 26.89
N LYS A 207 -57.52 -23.45 26.69
CA LYS A 207 -57.80 -22.90 25.33
C LYS A 207 -56.53 -22.50 24.59
N ILE A 208 -55.52 -21.94 25.28
CA ILE A 208 -54.22 -21.56 24.68
C ILE A 208 -53.40 -22.79 24.28
N ALA A 209 -53.40 -23.84 25.13
CA ALA A 209 -52.67 -25.07 24.83
C ALA A 209 -53.25 -25.85 23.63
N ASN A 210 -54.58 -26.02 23.60
CA ASN A 210 -55.35 -26.77 22.59
C ASN A 210 -54.63 -28.04 22.10
N CYS A 211 -54.30 -28.93 23.05
CA CYS A 211 -53.50 -30.14 22.84
C CYS A 211 -54.33 -31.44 22.86
N ASN A 212 -55.67 -31.33 22.78
CA ASN A 212 -56.59 -32.45 22.98
C ASN A 212 -56.50 -33.55 21.89
N LYS A 213 -55.83 -33.26 20.76
CA LYS A 213 -55.49 -34.22 19.70
C LYS A 213 -54.01 -34.64 19.69
N ILE A 214 -53.24 -34.27 20.72
CA ILE A 214 -51.77 -34.37 20.77
C ILE A 214 -51.25 -35.03 22.07
N HIS A 215 -51.99 -34.92 23.18
CA HIS A 215 -51.58 -35.44 24.48
C HIS A 215 -52.68 -36.33 25.09
N LEU A 216 -52.28 -37.49 25.62
CA LEU A 216 -53.16 -38.47 26.25
C LEU A 216 -53.82 -37.91 27.52
N SER A 217 -55.12 -38.18 27.67
CA SER A 217 -55.84 -37.86 28.90
C SER A 217 -55.35 -38.78 30.03
N THR A 218 -55.39 -38.32 31.28
CA THR A 218 -55.16 -39.16 32.46
C THR A 218 -56.16 -40.32 32.56
N LYS A 219 -57.33 -40.21 31.91
CA LYS A 219 -58.32 -41.29 31.73
C LYS A 219 -57.85 -42.44 30.82
N SER A 220 -56.69 -42.33 30.16
CA SER A 220 -56.13 -43.40 29.34
C SER A 220 -55.19 -44.34 30.12
N LEU A 221 -54.89 -44.05 31.38
CA LEU A 221 -54.14 -44.96 32.26
C LEU A 221 -54.94 -46.25 32.47
N ALA A 222 -54.25 -47.40 32.45
CA ALA A 222 -54.89 -48.71 32.64
C ALA A 222 -55.24 -49.01 34.12
N VAL A 223 -54.56 -48.31 35.05
CA VAL A 223 -54.62 -48.53 36.50
C VAL A 223 -55.01 -47.22 37.20
N ASP A 224 -55.91 -47.31 38.19
CA ASP A 224 -56.30 -46.17 39.02
C ASP A 224 -55.22 -45.83 40.06
N TYR A 225 -54.41 -44.81 39.76
CA TYR A 225 -53.38 -44.31 40.66
C TYR A 225 -53.91 -43.24 41.64
N PRO A 226 -53.28 -43.07 42.82
CA PRO A 226 -53.64 -42.00 43.77
C PRO A 226 -53.64 -40.61 43.12
N ILE A 227 -54.62 -39.79 43.47
CA ILE A 227 -54.89 -38.49 42.84
C ILE A 227 -53.66 -37.57 42.79
N ASP A 228 -52.82 -37.57 43.83
CA ASP A 228 -51.62 -36.73 43.89
C ASP A 228 -50.44 -37.28 43.07
N PHE A 229 -50.40 -38.60 42.83
CA PHE A 229 -49.50 -39.18 41.82
C PHE A 229 -49.96 -38.81 40.42
N VAL A 230 -51.26 -38.91 40.12
CA VAL A 230 -51.82 -38.50 38.82
C VAL A 230 -51.55 -37.01 38.55
N LYS A 231 -51.59 -36.15 39.58
CA LYS A 231 -51.20 -34.73 39.45
C LYS A 231 -49.72 -34.56 39.09
N SER A 232 -48.79 -35.32 39.70
CA SER A 232 -47.34 -35.13 39.49
C SER A 232 -46.87 -35.55 38.09
N ILE A 233 -47.53 -36.54 37.48
CA ILE A 233 -47.31 -36.95 36.09
C ILE A 233 -48.12 -36.12 35.06
N SER A 234 -48.91 -35.13 35.52
CA SER A 234 -49.75 -34.30 34.66
C SER A 234 -49.16 -32.90 34.41
N CYS A 235 -49.37 -32.38 33.20
CA CYS A 235 -48.94 -31.03 32.85
C CYS A 235 -49.81 -29.97 33.53
N GLN A 236 -49.18 -29.05 34.28
CA GLN A 236 -49.85 -27.98 35.04
C GLN A 236 -50.56 -26.91 34.19
N VAL A 237 -50.63 -27.06 32.86
CA VAL A 237 -51.34 -26.18 31.91
C VAL A 237 -52.53 -26.87 31.23
N CYS A 238 -52.44 -28.17 30.94
CA CYS A 238 -53.49 -28.90 30.23
C CYS A 238 -54.09 -30.07 31.00
N GLU A 239 -53.53 -30.48 32.14
CA GLU A 239 -53.99 -31.58 33.00
C GLU A 239 -53.98 -32.97 32.29
N HIS A 240 -53.28 -33.07 31.16
CA HIS A 240 -53.01 -34.31 30.43
C HIS A 240 -51.69 -34.95 30.90
N ILE A 241 -51.47 -36.22 30.59
CA ILE A 241 -50.20 -36.92 30.87
C ILE A 241 -49.06 -36.17 30.18
N LEU A 242 -47.95 -35.97 30.90
CA LEU A 242 -46.79 -35.23 30.40
C LEU A 242 -46.20 -35.86 29.13
N ALA A 243 -46.19 -35.09 28.03
CA ALA A 243 -45.59 -35.46 26.75
C ALA A 243 -44.47 -34.48 26.39
N ASP A 244 -43.24 -34.99 26.19
CA ASP A 244 -42.00 -34.20 26.22
C ASP A 244 -41.96 -33.27 27.44
N PRO A 245 -41.85 -33.85 28.65
CA PRO A 245 -41.81 -33.07 29.89
C PRO A 245 -40.58 -32.17 29.96
N VAL A 246 -40.81 -30.93 30.34
CA VAL A 246 -39.78 -29.96 30.72
C VAL A 246 -40.04 -29.42 32.11
N GLU A 247 -38.95 -29.20 32.83
CA GLU A 247 -38.91 -28.56 34.14
C GLU A 247 -38.44 -27.11 33.98
N THR A 248 -39.15 -26.19 34.61
CA THR A 248 -38.71 -24.79 34.73
C THR A 248 -37.70 -24.61 35.86
N THR A 249 -36.94 -23.51 35.86
CA THR A 249 -36.04 -23.11 36.97
C THR A 249 -36.73 -23.12 38.35
N CYS A 250 -38.04 -22.83 38.39
CA CYS A 250 -38.87 -22.91 39.59
C CYS A 250 -39.53 -24.30 39.83
N ARG A 251 -38.95 -25.37 39.26
CA ARG A 251 -39.32 -26.80 39.43
C ARG A 251 -40.77 -27.18 39.09
N HIS A 252 -41.43 -26.44 38.19
CA HIS A 252 -42.77 -26.79 37.71
C HIS A 252 -42.69 -27.56 36.38
N LEU A 253 -43.50 -28.62 36.26
CA LEU A 253 -43.49 -29.54 35.12
C LEU A 253 -44.58 -29.23 34.08
N PHE A 254 -44.19 -29.20 32.81
CA PHE A 254 -45.09 -28.95 31.68
C PHE A 254 -44.70 -29.80 30.45
N CYS A 255 -45.64 -30.07 29.54
CA CYS A 255 -45.29 -30.49 28.18
C CYS A 255 -44.58 -29.33 27.47
N ARG A 256 -43.47 -29.58 26.76
CA ARG A 256 -42.68 -28.52 26.07
C ARG A 256 -43.55 -27.65 25.16
N VAL A 257 -44.47 -28.26 24.41
CA VAL A 257 -45.41 -27.55 23.51
C VAL A 257 -46.35 -26.63 24.29
N CYS A 258 -46.85 -27.06 25.45
CA CYS A 258 -47.76 -26.26 26.27
C CYS A 258 -47.07 -25.03 26.88
N ILE A 259 -45.89 -25.20 27.49
CA ILE A 259 -45.17 -24.07 28.09
C ILE A 259 -44.70 -23.07 27.02
N LEU A 260 -44.19 -23.53 25.87
CA LEU A 260 -43.77 -22.63 24.78
C LEU A 260 -44.94 -21.86 24.14
N LYS A 261 -46.15 -22.42 24.10
CA LYS A 261 -47.37 -21.66 23.73
C LYS A 261 -47.72 -20.62 24.80
N CYS A 262 -47.69 -20.99 26.08
CA CYS A 262 -47.99 -20.08 27.18
C CYS A 262 -47.01 -18.89 27.24
N LEU A 263 -45.69 -19.13 27.16
CA LEU A 263 -44.67 -18.06 27.20
C LEU A 263 -44.84 -17.05 26.05
N LYS A 264 -45.25 -17.51 24.85
CA LYS A 264 -45.55 -16.62 23.71
C LYS A 264 -46.76 -15.71 23.90
N VAL A 265 -47.70 -16.08 24.78
CA VAL A 265 -48.98 -15.36 24.98
C VAL A 265 -49.00 -14.56 26.30
N LEU A 266 -48.24 -14.99 27.30
CA LEU A 266 -48.26 -14.45 28.67
C LEU A 266 -46.95 -13.72 29.06
N GLY A 267 -45.95 -13.74 28.17
CA GLY A 267 -44.60 -13.25 28.46
C GLY A 267 -43.72 -14.28 29.19
N SER A 268 -42.49 -13.90 29.50
CA SER A 268 -41.44 -14.75 30.08
C SER A 268 -41.64 -15.07 31.57
N TYR A 269 -42.79 -15.65 31.93
CA TYR A 269 -43.15 -16.00 33.30
C TYR A 269 -43.78 -17.40 33.38
N CYS A 270 -43.40 -18.17 34.40
CA CYS A 270 -43.98 -19.49 34.66
C CYS A 270 -45.51 -19.41 34.90
N PRO A 271 -46.35 -20.16 34.16
CA PRO A 271 -47.81 -20.12 34.32
C PRO A 271 -48.33 -20.45 35.73
N SER A 272 -47.61 -21.30 36.48
CA SER A 272 -48.03 -21.77 37.80
C SER A 272 -47.70 -20.80 38.95
N CYS A 273 -46.52 -20.18 38.93
CA CYS A 273 -46.02 -19.36 40.04
C CYS A 273 -45.57 -17.93 39.67
N ARG A 274 -45.61 -17.57 38.38
CA ARG A 274 -45.15 -16.29 37.81
C ARG A 274 -43.68 -15.93 38.02
N TYR A 275 -42.84 -16.87 38.43
CA TYR A 275 -41.38 -16.69 38.44
C TYR A 275 -40.86 -16.44 36.99
N PRO A 276 -39.88 -15.54 36.76
CA PRO A 276 -39.32 -15.30 35.44
C PRO A 276 -38.76 -16.59 34.81
N CYS A 277 -39.09 -16.83 33.53
CA CYS A 277 -38.69 -18.03 32.81
C CYS A 277 -38.66 -17.76 31.30
N PHE A 278 -37.49 -17.90 30.69
CA PHE A 278 -37.28 -17.76 29.25
C PHE A 278 -37.26 -19.15 28.58
N PRO A 279 -37.53 -19.25 27.26
CA PRO A 279 -37.49 -20.52 26.54
C PRO A 279 -36.14 -21.27 26.57
N THR A 280 -35.06 -20.56 26.91
CA THR A 280 -33.71 -21.11 27.12
C THR A 280 -33.55 -21.90 28.43
N ASP A 281 -34.45 -21.68 29.39
CA ASP A 281 -34.27 -22.10 30.79
C ASP A 281 -35.08 -23.37 31.11
N LEU A 282 -35.61 -24.03 30.06
CA LEU A 282 -36.43 -25.22 30.12
C LEU A 282 -35.56 -26.48 30.04
N VAL A 283 -35.34 -27.13 31.18
CA VAL A 283 -34.48 -28.30 31.33
C VAL A 283 -35.34 -29.58 31.21
N SER A 284 -34.72 -30.72 30.92
CA SER A 284 -35.40 -32.02 31.00
C SER A 284 -35.39 -32.54 32.45
N PRO A 285 -36.49 -33.10 32.99
CA PRO A 285 -36.52 -33.66 34.34
C PRO A 285 -35.52 -34.81 34.53
N VAL A 286 -35.26 -35.15 35.79
CA VAL A 286 -34.36 -36.25 36.16
C VAL A 286 -34.75 -37.59 35.50
N LYS A 287 -33.75 -38.34 35.01
CA LYS A 287 -33.96 -39.57 34.22
C LYS A 287 -34.81 -40.63 34.93
N SER A 288 -34.77 -40.70 36.27
CA SER A 288 -35.61 -41.60 37.08
C SER A 288 -37.10 -41.30 36.93
N PHE A 289 -37.50 -40.01 36.98
CA PHE A 289 -38.88 -39.60 36.74
C PHE A 289 -39.33 -39.94 35.30
N LEU A 290 -38.47 -39.72 34.31
CA LEU A 290 -38.76 -40.09 32.92
C LEU A 290 -38.93 -41.60 32.74
N SER A 291 -38.13 -42.41 33.45
CA SER A 291 -38.27 -43.87 33.45
C SER A 291 -39.61 -44.32 34.01
N ILE A 292 -40.00 -43.78 35.18
CA ILE A 292 -41.29 -44.07 35.82
C ILE A 292 -42.45 -43.66 34.91
N LEU A 293 -42.43 -42.44 34.35
CA LEU A 293 -43.44 -41.91 33.43
C LEU A 293 -43.60 -42.81 32.19
N ASN A 294 -42.50 -43.25 31.57
CA ASN A 294 -42.54 -44.12 30.39
C ASN A 294 -43.01 -45.56 30.69
N SER A 295 -42.91 -46.01 31.95
CA SER A 295 -43.36 -47.34 32.41
C SER A 295 -44.84 -47.42 32.82
N LEU A 296 -45.60 -46.33 32.71
CA LEU A 296 -47.04 -46.35 32.99
C LEU A 296 -47.81 -47.12 31.91
N PRO A 297 -48.71 -48.06 32.26
CA PRO A 297 -49.56 -48.76 31.29
C PRO A 297 -50.72 -47.85 30.86
N VAL A 298 -50.95 -47.79 29.54
CA VAL A 298 -51.93 -46.92 28.88
C VAL A 298 -52.76 -47.75 27.91
N ARG A 299 -54.09 -47.63 27.96
CA ARG A 299 -55.01 -48.30 27.02
C ARG A 299 -55.04 -47.58 25.69
N CYS A 300 -55.02 -48.32 24.59
CA CYS A 300 -55.18 -47.75 23.25
C CYS A 300 -56.55 -47.08 23.08
N SER A 301 -56.58 -45.97 22.35
CA SER A 301 -57.80 -45.19 22.06
C SER A 301 -58.40 -45.46 20.67
N VAL A 302 -57.89 -46.45 19.93
CA VAL A 302 -58.36 -46.84 18.60
C VAL A 302 -59.50 -47.86 18.75
N LYS A 303 -60.62 -47.67 18.03
CA LYS A 303 -61.75 -48.62 18.06
C LYS A 303 -61.28 -49.99 17.56
N GLY A 304 -61.46 -51.02 18.37
CA GLY A 304 -61.07 -52.41 18.06
C GLY A 304 -59.70 -52.83 18.63
N CYS A 305 -58.93 -51.92 19.23
CA CYS A 305 -57.72 -52.28 19.98
C CYS A 305 -57.98 -52.26 21.49
N HIS A 306 -57.65 -53.35 22.17
CA HIS A 306 -57.80 -53.50 23.63
C HIS A 306 -56.45 -53.68 24.37
N GLU A 307 -55.33 -53.45 23.69
CA GLU A 307 -53.99 -53.62 24.28
C GLU A 307 -53.66 -52.54 25.32
N GLU A 308 -52.97 -52.96 26.38
CA GLU A 308 -52.38 -52.08 27.39
C GLU A 308 -50.89 -51.91 27.09
N VAL A 309 -50.50 -50.71 26.66
CA VAL A 309 -49.16 -50.41 26.14
C VAL A 309 -48.45 -49.45 27.09
N LEU A 310 -47.19 -49.72 27.41
CA LEU A 310 -46.35 -48.80 28.20
C LEU A 310 -46.24 -47.45 27.46
N LEU A 311 -46.42 -46.32 28.16
CA LEU A 311 -46.46 -44.98 27.57
C LEU A 311 -45.27 -44.70 26.62
N GLY A 312 -44.07 -45.15 26.96
CA GLY A 312 -42.86 -45.00 26.13
C GLY A 312 -42.89 -45.77 24.78
N LYS A 313 -43.78 -46.77 24.63
CA LYS A 313 -44.00 -47.56 23.40
C LYS A 313 -45.32 -47.26 22.69
N TYR A 314 -46.14 -46.35 23.24
CA TYR A 314 -47.48 -46.04 22.72
C TYR A 314 -47.46 -45.47 21.28
N TRP A 315 -46.50 -44.58 20.97
CA TRP A 315 -46.41 -43.97 19.64
C TRP A 315 -46.05 -44.97 18.53
N PRO A 316 -45.03 -45.86 18.67
CA PRO A 316 -44.81 -46.96 17.73
C PRO A 316 -46.04 -47.83 17.46
N HIS A 317 -46.78 -48.25 18.51
CA HIS A 317 -48.03 -49.01 18.36
C HIS A 317 -49.08 -48.23 17.54
N LEU A 318 -49.20 -46.92 17.74
CA LEU A 318 -50.11 -46.06 16.97
C LEU A 318 -49.65 -45.80 15.52
N SER A 319 -48.37 -45.98 15.19
CA SER A 319 -47.88 -45.96 13.80
C SER A 319 -48.28 -47.20 13.02
N ILE A 320 -48.29 -48.39 13.64
CA ILE A 320 -48.72 -49.65 12.99
C ILE A 320 -50.17 -49.52 12.51
N HIS A 321 -51.04 -48.83 13.26
CA HIS A 321 -52.41 -48.53 12.86
C HIS A 321 -52.54 -47.52 11.69
N LYS A 322 -51.46 -46.85 11.28
CA LYS A 322 -51.44 -45.90 10.13
C LYS A 322 -50.80 -46.46 8.87
N GLU A 323 -49.85 -47.38 9.01
CA GLU A 323 -49.11 -47.99 7.88
C GLU A 323 -49.98 -48.92 7.00
N VAL A 324 -51.28 -49.05 7.32
CA VAL A 324 -52.27 -49.82 6.55
C VAL A 324 -53.02 -48.96 5.52
N GLU A 325 -53.16 -47.63 5.72
CA GLU A 325 -53.95 -46.76 4.82
C GLU A 325 -53.09 -46.10 3.71
N ASP A 326 -51.85 -45.70 3.98
CA ASP A 326 -50.99 -44.97 3.02
C ASP A 326 -50.00 -45.90 2.27
N LYS A 327 -50.49 -46.62 1.25
CA LYS A 327 -49.65 -47.35 0.27
C LYS A 327 -49.91 -46.93 -1.18
N GLU A 328 -49.45 -45.73 -1.56
CA GLU A 328 -48.82 -45.46 -2.87
C GLU A 328 -48.31 -44.02 -2.94
N GLY A 329 -46.98 -43.82 -2.96
CA GLY A 329 -46.37 -42.49 -3.10
C GLY A 329 -44.92 -42.42 -2.65
N TYR A 330 -43.99 -42.22 -3.59
CA TYR A 330 -42.58 -41.97 -3.27
C TYR A 330 -42.39 -40.56 -2.69
N VAL A 331 -42.41 -40.45 -1.36
CA VAL A 331 -42.16 -39.17 -0.67
C VAL A 331 -40.71 -38.73 -0.83
N TYR A 332 -40.48 -37.62 -1.56
CA TYR A 332 -39.16 -37.00 -1.66
C TYR A 332 -38.71 -36.44 -0.29
N VAL A 333 -37.88 -37.20 0.41
CA VAL A 333 -37.24 -36.74 1.66
C VAL A 333 -36.19 -35.68 1.33
N ASN A 334 -36.56 -34.40 1.47
CA ASN A 334 -35.66 -33.28 1.26
C ASN A 334 -34.50 -33.30 2.26
N LYS A 335 -33.32 -33.79 1.82
CA LYS A 335 -32.08 -33.81 2.60
C LYS A 335 -31.63 -32.37 2.88
N VAL A 336 -32.02 -31.85 4.06
CA VAL A 336 -31.84 -30.45 4.47
C VAL A 336 -30.41 -29.98 4.25
N GLY A 337 -30.22 -29.05 3.32
CA GLY A 337 -28.94 -28.44 2.97
C GLY A 337 -28.99 -26.92 3.02
N ARG A 338 -27.82 -26.28 3.20
CA ARG A 338 -27.69 -24.81 3.13
C ARG A 338 -28.19 -24.31 1.77
N PRO A 339 -29.13 -23.35 1.71
CA PRO A 339 -29.63 -22.80 0.45
C PRO A 339 -28.49 -22.37 -0.49
N ARG A 340 -28.63 -22.66 -1.79
CA ARG A 340 -27.62 -22.27 -2.79
C ARG A 340 -27.59 -20.74 -2.89
N GLN A 341 -26.51 -20.14 -2.42
CA GLN A 341 -26.27 -18.70 -2.53
C GLN A 341 -25.89 -18.33 -3.99
N HIS A 342 -26.28 -17.14 -4.44
CA HIS A 342 -25.93 -16.62 -5.76
C HIS A 342 -24.41 -16.53 -5.95
N LEU A 343 -23.90 -16.80 -7.16
CA LEU A 343 -22.46 -16.96 -7.40
C LEU A 343 -21.65 -15.70 -7.04
N LEU A 344 -22.22 -14.51 -7.25
CA LEU A 344 -21.57 -13.23 -6.94
C LEU A 344 -21.52 -12.91 -5.43
N SER A 345 -22.31 -13.58 -4.58
CA SER A 345 -22.28 -13.40 -3.11
C SER A 345 -21.35 -14.38 -2.38
N LEU A 346 -20.64 -15.23 -3.13
CA LEU A 346 -19.70 -16.22 -2.61
C LEU A 346 -18.26 -15.69 -2.55
N THR A 347 -17.48 -16.16 -1.57
CA THR A 347 -16.04 -15.91 -1.53
C THR A 347 -15.31 -16.65 -2.66
N ARG A 348 -14.13 -16.17 -3.08
CA ARG A 348 -13.33 -16.81 -4.16
C ARG A 348 -13.12 -18.32 -3.96
N ARG A 349 -12.96 -18.81 -2.72
CA ARG A 349 -12.84 -20.25 -2.42
C ARG A 349 -14.14 -21.01 -2.70
N ALA A 350 -15.29 -20.45 -2.33
CA ALA A 350 -16.60 -21.05 -2.60
C ALA A 350 -16.98 -20.94 -4.10
N GLN A 351 -16.60 -19.86 -4.78
CA GLN A 351 -16.72 -19.73 -6.23
C GLN A 351 -15.87 -20.78 -6.96
N LYS A 352 -14.58 -20.92 -6.61
CA LYS A 352 -13.69 -21.96 -7.17
C LYS A 352 -14.22 -23.38 -6.94
N HIS A 353 -14.90 -23.64 -5.82
CA HIS A 353 -15.58 -24.93 -5.59
C HIS A 353 -16.85 -25.09 -6.45
N ARG A 354 -17.69 -24.05 -6.58
CA ARG A 354 -18.91 -24.11 -7.40
C ARG A 354 -18.63 -24.22 -8.90
N LEU A 355 -17.53 -23.64 -9.35
CA LEU A 355 -17.06 -23.67 -10.73
C LEU A 355 -16.03 -24.77 -10.99
N ARG A 356 -15.73 -25.66 -10.02
CA ARG A 356 -14.72 -26.72 -10.22
C ARG A 356 -15.05 -27.56 -11.45
N ASP A 357 -16.28 -28.06 -11.51
CA ASP A 357 -16.70 -29.02 -12.52
C ASP A 357 -16.95 -28.32 -13.88
N PRO A 358 -17.59 -27.13 -13.94
CA PRO A 358 -17.62 -26.30 -15.16
C PRO A 358 -16.25 -25.87 -15.71
N ASN A 359 -15.24 -25.68 -14.85
CA ASN A 359 -13.90 -25.27 -15.30
C ASN A 359 -13.13 -26.41 -15.99
N PHE A 360 -13.45 -27.68 -15.75
CA PHE A 360 -12.73 -28.79 -16.39
C PHE A 360 -12.96 -28.83 -17.92
N PRO A 361 -14.19 -28.76 -18.45
CA PRO A 361 -14.43 -28.62 -19.89
C PRO A 361 -13.75 -27.40 -20.52
N VAL A 362 -13.78 -26.23 -19.87
CA VAL A 362 -13.15 -25.01 -20.41
C VAL A 362 -11.63 -25.16 -20.51
N LYS A 363 -11.00 -25.85 -19.55
CA LYS A 363 -9.58 -26.20 -19.62
C LYS A 363 -9.29 -27.21 -20.72
N ALA A 364 -10.05 -28.30 -20.78
CA ALA A 364 -9.88 -29.35 -21.79
C ALA A 364 -10.20 -28.88 -23.23
N PHE A 365 -10.99 -27.81 -23.39
CA PHE A 365 -11.18 -27.10 -24.65
C PHE A 365 -9.95 -26.24 -24.98
N ALA A 366 -9.51 -25.37 -24.06
CA ALA A 366 -8.35 -24.52 -24.28
C ALA A 366 -7.07 -25.34 -24.56
N GLU A 367 -6.88 -26.45 -23.85
CA GLU A 367 -5.75 -27.38 -24.00
C GLU A 367 -5.77 -28.16 -25.35
N LYS A 368 -6.90 -28.15 -26.09
CA LYS A 368 -7.04 -28.80 -27.40
C LYS A 368 -6.99 -27.84 -28.59
N GLU A 369 -7.74 -26.75 -28.51
CA GLU A 369 -7.93 -25.82 -29.62
C GLU A 369 -7.01 -24.60 -29.55
N GLU A 370 -6.62 -24.17 -28.34
CA GLU A 370 -6.05 -22.83 -28.05
C GLU A 370 -4.71 -22.92 -27.28
N GLY A 371 -3.97 -24.02 -27.44
CA GLY A 371 -2.65 -24.25 -26.83
C GLY A 371 -2.59 -24.22 -25.30
N GLY A 372 -3.74 -24.18 -24.61
CA GLY A 372 -3.86 -24.04 -23.17
C GLY A 372 -4.15 -22.63 -22.65
N ASP A 373 -4.41 -21.61 -23.49
CA ASP A 373 -4.74 -20.25 -23.01
C ASP A 373 -6.19 -20.12 -22.49
N VAL A 374 -6.39 -20.68 -21.30
CA VAL A 374 -7.63 -20.56 -20.52
C VAL A 374 -8.00 -19.09 -20.24
N LYS A 375 -7.04 -18.17 -20.18
CA LYS A 375 -7.30 -16.74 -19.88
C LYS A 375 -8.00 -16.10 -21.07
N SER A 376 -7.45 -16.22 -22.28
CA SER A 376 -8.06 -15.64 -23.49
C SER A 376 -9.40 -16.30 -23.81
N VAL A 377 -9.50 -17.64 -23.70
CA VAL A 377 -10.78 -18.37 -23.85
C VAL A 377 -11.85 -17.85 -22.87
N CYS A 378 -11.54 -17.69 -21.57
CA CYS A 378 -12.50 -17.19 -20.60
C CYS A 378 -12.92 -15.72 -20.84
N LEU A 379 -12.00 -14.89 -21.34
CA LEU A 379 -12.27 -13.50 -21.69
C LEU A 379 -13.18 -13.39 -22.91
N THR A 380 -12.89 -14.13 -23.99
CA THR A 380 -13.70 -14.19 -25.20
C THR A 380 -15.10 -14.75 -24.91
N LEU A 381 -15.22 -15.80 -24.11
CA LEU A 381 -16.52 -16.33 -23.66
C LEU A 381 -17.34 -15.27 -22.88
N PHE A 382 -16.69 -14.42 -22.08
CA PHE A 382 -17.38 -13.36 -21.35
C PHE A 382 -17.75 -12.16 -22.25
N LEU A 383 -16.90 -11.77 -23.20
CA LEU A 383 -17.23 -10.79 -24.25
C LEU A 383 -18.46 -11.23 -25.06
N LEU A 384 -18.47 -12.48 -25.53
CA LEU A 384 -19.60 -13.05 -26.27
C LEU A 384 -20.87 -13.11 -25.42
N ALA A 385 -20.76 -13.45 -24.12
CA ALA A 385 -21.90 -13.45 -23.20
C ALA A 385 -22.47 -12.04 -22.93
N LEU A 386 -21.62 -11.00 -22.90
CA LEU A 386 -22.06 -9.60 -22.79
C LEU A 386 -22.71 -9.11 -24.09
N ARG A 387 -22.10 -9.40 -25.25
CA ARG A 387 -22.67 -9.03 -26.57
C ARG A 387 -23.99 -9.75 -26.84
N ALA A 388 -24.14 -11.03 -26.47
CA ALA A 388 -25.41 -11.77 -26.54
C ALA A 388 -26.50 -11.28 -25.57
N ARG A 389 -26.15 -10.41 -24.61
CA ARG A 389 -27.10 -9.70 -23.73
C ARG A 389 -27.37 -8.25 -24.17
N ASN A 390 -26.81 -7.83 -25.30
CA ASN A 390 -26.79 -6.45 -25.80
C ASN A 390 -26.09 -5.47 -24.83
N GLU A 391 -25.24 -5.95 -23.92
CA GLU A 391 -24.46 -5.13 -22.96
C GLU A 391 -23.19 -4.56 -23.63
N HIS A 392 -23.31 -4.04 -24.88
CA HIS A 392 -22.19 -3.67 -25.75
C HIS A 392 -21.14 -2.81 -25.05
N ARG A 393 -21.54 -1.71 -24.40
CA ARG A 393 -20.63 -0.83 -23.65
C ARG A 393 -19.78 -1.58 -22.62
N GLN A 394 -20.31 -2.60 -21.95
CA GLN A 394 -19.53 -3.41 -20.99
C GLN A 394 -18.57 -4.37 -21.69
N ALA A 395 -18.95 -4.90 -22.86
CA ALA A 395 -18.04 -5.67 -23.71
C ALA A 395 -16.90 -4.78 -24.22
N ASP A 396 -17.19 -3.55 -24.62
CA ASP A 396 -16.19 -2.61 -25.15
C ASP A 396 -15.27 -2.08 -24.04
N GLU A 397 -15.79 -1.82 -22.83
CA GLU A 397 -14.98 -1.56 -21.62
C GLU A 397 -14.08 -2.75 -21.27
N LEU A 398 -14.56 -3.99 -21.41
CA LEU A 398 -13.77 -5.22 -21.18
C LEU A 398 -12.71 -5.41 -22.26
N GLU A 399 -13.04 -5.18 -23.53
CA GLU A 399 -12.12 -5.31 -24.66
C GLU A 399 -11.01 -4.25 -24.59
N ALA A 400 -11.33 -3.02 -24.18
CA ALA A 400 -10.33 -2.00 -23.86
C ALA A 400 -9.39 -2.46 -22.74
N ILE A 401 -9.90 -3.10 -21.67
CA ILE A 401 -9.06 -3.68 -20.61
C ILE A 401 -8.18 -4.82 -21.16
N MET A 402 -8.68 -5.65 -22.07
CA MET A 402 -7.90 -6.73 -22.71
C MET A 402 -6.77 -6.17 -23.59
N GLN A 403 -7.03 -5.11 -24.34
CA GLN A 403 -6.05 -4.38 -25.16
C GLN A 403 -5.11 -3.47 -24.33
N GLY A 404 -5.16 -3.50 -23.00
CA GLY A 404 -4.35 -2.63 -22.13
C GLY A 404 -4.78 -1.16 -22.07
N LYS A 405 -5.84 -0.78 -22.79
CA LYS A 405 -6.46 0.55 -22.87
C LYS A 405 -7.47 0.83 -21.73
N GLY A 406 -7.44 0.03 -20.67
CA GLY A 406 -8.33 0.18 -19.50
C GLY A 406 -7.95 1.36 -18.60
N SER A 407 -8.71 1.56 -17.50
CA SER A 407 -8.48 2.67 -16.55
C SER A 407 -7.17 2.62 -15.74
N GLY A 408 -6.27 1.68 -16.02
CA GLY A 408 -4.92 1.60 -15.48
C GLY A 408 -3.90 1.83 -16.60
N LEU A 409 -3.11 2.89 -16.49
CA LEU A 409 -2.15 3.30 -17.52
C LEU A 409 -1.03 2.26 -17.70
N HIS A 410 -0.50 2.14 -18.91
CA HIS A 410 0.65 1.27 -19.18
C HIS A 410 1.90 1.73 -18.39
N PRO A 411 2.80 0.83 -17.92
CA PRO A 411 4.00 1.22 -17.17
C PRO A 411 4.90 2.22 -17.93
N ALA A 412 5.02 2.10 -19.26
CA ALA A 412 5.78 3.05 -20.09
C ALA A 412 5.16 4.46 -20.06
N VAL A 413 3.83 4.59 -20.17
CA VAL A 413 3.13 5.88 -20.04
C VAL A 413 3.32 6.47 -18.64
N CYS A 414 3.29 5.63 -17.60
CA CYS A 414 3.62 6.06 -16.24
C CYS A 414 5.07 6.53 -16.07
N LEU A 415 6.02 5.91 -16.77
CA LEU A 415 7.43 6.30 -16.77
C LEU A 415 7.64 7.63 -17.50
N ALA A 416 7.07 7.80 -18.70
CA ALA A 416 7.10 9.04 -19.46
C ALA A 416 6.48 10.22 -18.68
N ILE A 417 5.31 10.03 -18.06
CA ILE A 417 4.70 11.03 -17.17
C ILE A 417 5.66 11.38 -16.02
N ARG A 418 6.27 10.40 -15.35
CA ARG A 418 7.20 10.64 -14.24
C ARG A 418 8.41 11.46 -14.69
N VAL A 419 9.08 11.06 -15.77
CA VAL A 419 10.33 11.66 -16.24
C VAL A 419 10.07 13.07 -16.78
N ASN A 420 9.10 13.24 -17.69
CA ASN A 420 8.85 14.50 -18.39
C ASN A 420 8.19 15.57 -17.49
N THR A 421 7.72 15.20 -16.29
CA THR A 421 7.25 16.14 -15.25
C THR A 421 8.24 16.28 -14.08
N PHE A 422 9.46 15.76 -14.24
CA PHE A 422 10.55 15.82 -13.25
C PHE A 422 10.20 15.23 -11.86
N LEU A 423 9.25 14.29 -11.80
CA LEU A 423 8.80 13.69 -10.56
C LEU A 423 9.83 12.68 -10.03
N SER A 424 10.36 12.98 -8.84
CA SER A 424 11.24 12.05 -8.12
C SER A 424 10.50 10.76 -7.76
N CYS A 425 11.24 9.67 -7.58
CA CYS A 425 10.65 8.37 -7.21
C CYS A 425 9.77 8.44 -5.94
N SER A 426 10.14 9.29 -4.96
CA SER A 426 9.36 9.47 -3.73
C SER A 426 8.10 10.33 -3.93
N GLN A 427 8.18 11.39 -4.73
CA GLN A 427 7.02 12.21 -5.14
C GLN A 427 6.02 11.37 -5.94
N TYR A 428 6.49 10.65 -6.96
CA TYR A 428 5.66 9.74 -7.76
C TYR A 428 5.04 8.63 -6.90
N HIS A 429 5.79 8.01 -5.98
CA HIS A 429 5.22 7.00 -5.09
C HIS A 429 4.14 7.58 -4.15
N LYS A 430 4.33 8.80 -3.64
CA LYS A 430 3.32 9.51 -2.83
C LYS A 430 2.06 9.78 -3.65
N MET A 431 2.20 10.25 -4.90
CA MET A 431 1.08 10.45 -5.84
C MET A 431 0.32 9.13 -6.10
N TYR A 432 1.03 8.08 -6.54
CA TYR A 432 0.47 6.74 -6.78
C TYR A 432 -0.30 6.22 -5.56
N ARG A 433 0.28 6.31 -4.36
CA ARG A 433 -0.32 5.79 -3.13
C ARG A 433 -1.57 6.57 -2.73
N THR A 434 -1.57 7.90 -2.87
CA THR A 434 -2.73 8.75 -2.60
C THR A 434 -3.87 8.49 -3.60
N VAL A 435 -3.59 8.49 -4.90
CA VAL A 435 -4.60 8.26 -5.95
C VAL A 435 -5.23 6.88 -5.81
N LYS A 436 -4.42 5.84 -5.54
CA LYS A 436 -4.91 4.48 -5.33
C LYS A 436 -5.72 4.31 -4.03
N ALA A 437 -5.40 5.07 -2.98
CA ALA A 437 -6.16 5.07 -1.73
C ALA A 437 -7.53 5.78 -1.87
N ILE A 438 -7.59 6.91 -2.60
CA ILE A 438 -8.82 7.69 -2.78
C ILE A 438 -9.77 7.02 -3.78
N THR A 439 -9.27 6.56 -4.93
CA THR A 439 -10.11 5.99 -6.01
C THR A 439 -10.44 4.51 -5.83
N GLY A 440 -9.69 3.80 -4.98
CA GLY A 440 -9.71 2.34 -4.89
C GLY A 440 -9.19 1.60 -6.13
N ARG A 441 -8.75 2.33 -7.17
CA ARG A 441 -8.29 1.78 -8.46
C ARG A 441 -6.79 2.02 -8.65
N GLN A 442 -6.11 1.09 -9.35
CA GLN A 442 -4.71 1.25 -9.73
C GLN A 442 -4.63 1.95 -11.09
N ILE A 443 -4.72 3.28 -11.09
CA ILE A 443 -4.60 4.12 -12.30
C ILE A 443 -3.12 4.21 -12.70
N PHE A 444 -2.27 4.68 -11.78
CA PHE A 444 -0.81 4.70 -11.92
C PHE A 444 -0.21 3.36 -11.53
N GLN A 445 0.95 3.02 -12.12
CA GLN A 445 1.66 1.77 -11.84
C GLN A 445 2.72 1.93 -10.74
N PRO A 446 3.02 0.87 -9.95
CA PRO A 446 4.02 0.90 -8.89
C PRO A 446 5.45 0.99 -9.45
N LEU A 447 6.37 1.59 -8.67
CA LEU A 447 7.76 1.84 -9.09
C LEU A 447 8.51 0.61 -9.62
N HIS A 448 8.22 -0.61 -9.16
CA HIS A 448 8.87 -1.81 -9.69
C HIS A 448 8.49 -2.09 -11.15
N ALA A 449 7.24 -1.80 -11.56
CA ALA A 449 6.81 -1.95 -12.94
C ALA A 449 7.44 -0.88 -13.85
N LEU A 450 7.61 0.35 -13.33
CA LEU A 450 8.34 1.41 -14.04
C LEU A 450 9.80 1.00 -14.26
N ARG A 451 10.50 0.51 -13.23
CA ARG A 451 11.89 0.00 -13.33
C ARG A 451 12.04 -1.20 -14.28
N THR A 452 11.00 -2.00 -14.48
CA THR A 452 11.02 -3.08 -15.47
C THR A 452 10.87 -2.54 -16.89
N ALA A 453 10.00 -1.55 -17.11
CA ALA A 453 9.85 -0.88 -18.40
C ALA A 453 11.06 0.01 -18.76
N GLU A 454 11.68 0.65 -17.77
CA GLU A 454 12.89 1.48 -17.91
C GLU A 454 14.06 0.71 -18.54
N LYS A 455 14.12 -0.63 -18.38
CA LYS A 455 15.16 -1.48 -18.96
C LYS A 455 15.19 -1.48 -20.49
N SER A 456 14.05 -1.40 -21.18
CA SER A 456 14.02 -1.47 -22.66
C SER A 456 14.44 -0.16 -23.35
N LEU A 457 14.64 0.90 -22.57
CA LEU A 457 15.06 2.24 -23.00
C LEU A 457 16.52 2.55 -22.61
N LEU A 458 17.21 1.60 -21.98
CA LEU A 458 18.60 1.78 -21.54
C LEU A 458 19.56 0.98 -22.43
N PRO A 459 20.79 1.49 -22.65
CA PRO A 459 21.86 0.73 -23.29
C PRO A 459 22.09 -0.62 -22.62
N GLY A 460 22.36 -1.64 -23.43
CA GLY A 460 22.52 -3.02 -22.98
C GLY A 460 21.26 -3.91 -23.09
N TYR A 461 20.16 -3.43 -23.68
CA TYR A 461 18.94 -4.22 -23.85
C TYR A 461 18.78 -4.92 -25.22
N HIS A 462 19.12 -4.22 -26.31
CA HIS A 462 18.88 -4.71 -27.68
C HIS A 462 20.11 -5.45 -28.24
N PRO A 463 19.93 -6.55 -29.00
CA PRO A 463 21.01 -7.22 -29.70
C PRO A 463 21.43 -6.45 -30.96
N PHE A 464 22.73 -6.50 -31.29
CA PHE A 464 23.30 -5.86 -32.47
C PHE A 464 24.62 -6.53 -32.89
N GLU A 465 25.08 -6.27 -34.11
CA GLU A 465 26.33 -6.82 -34.65
C GLU A 465 27.08 -5.75 -35.47
N TRP A 466 28.40 -5.75 -35.44
CA TRP A 466 29.24 -4.86 -36.27
C TRP A 466 29.98 -5.65 -37.34
N LYS A 467 29.97 -5.16 -38.59
CA LYS A 467 30.66 -5.77 -39.73
C LYS A 467 31.54 -4.74 -40.47
N PRO A 468 32.88 -4.87 -40.44
CA PRO A 468 33.67 -5.83 -39.65
C PRO A 468 33.55 -5.59 -38.13
N PRO A 469 33.88 -6.59 -37.28
CA PRO A 469 33.93 -6.40 -35.83
C PRO A 469 34.84 -5.23 -35.44
N LEU A 470 34.42 -4.45 -34.45
CA LEU A 470 35.14 -3.26 -33.98
C LEU A 470 36.49 -3.64 -33.34
N LYS A 471 37.55 -2.92 -33.72
CA LYS A 471 38.87 -3.07 -33.10
C LYS A 471 38.82 -2.64 -31.63
N ASN A 472 39.38 -3.44 -30.74
CA ASN A 472 39.51 -3.18 -29.30
C ASN A 472 38.19 -2.98 -28.52
N VAL A 473 37.02 -3.25 -29.11
CA VAL A 473 35.71 -3.19 -28.44
C VAL A 473 35.15 -4.60 -28.25
N SER A 474 34.55 -4.88 -27.09
CA SER A 474 33.94 -6.18 -26.80
C SER A 474 32.65 -6.40 -27.60
N SER A 475 32.48 -7.59 -28.16
CA SER A 475 31.26 -8.01 -28.87
C SER A 475 30.05 -8.28 -27.96
N ASN A 476 30.20 -8.18 -26.63
CA ASN A 476 29.05 -8.31 -25.72
C ASN A 476 28.10 -7.12 -25.90
N THR A 477 26.82 -7.39 -26.19
CA THR A 477 25.77 -6.38 -26.38
C THR A 477 25.09 -5.96 -25.07
N GLU A 478 25.16 -6.76 -24.00
CA GLU A 478 24.45 -6.55 -22.73
C GLU A 478 25.14 -5.53 -21.78
N VAL A 479 25.88 -4.56 -22.33
CA VAL A 479 26.68 -3.61 -21.55
C VAL A 479 25.92 -2.30 -21.31
N GLY A 480 25.50 -2.10 -20.05
CA GLY A 480 24.86 -0.87 -19.57
C GLY A 480 25.85 0.17 -19.05
N ILE A 481 25.54 0.76 -17.88
CA ILE A 481 26.42 1.75 -17.22
C ILE A 481 27.71 1.06 -16.74
N ILE A 482 28.85 1.59 -17.17
CA ILE A 482 30.20 1.14 -16.79
C ILE A 482 30.97 2.24 -16.05
N ASP A 483 32.08 1.86 -15.42
CA ASP A 483 32.99 2.84 -14.80
C ASP A 483 33.77 3.60 -15.87
N GLY A 484 33.83 4.93 -15.75
CA GLY A 484 34.63 5.76 -16.67
C GLY A 484 36.12 5.48 -16.56
N LEU A 485 36.60 5.08 -15.36
CA LEU A 485 37.98 4.66 -15.11
C LEU A 485 38.43 3.47 -15.96
N SER A 486 37.50 2.73 -16.59
CA SER A 486 37.75 1.73 -17.65
C SER A 486 38.80 0.64 -17.33
N GLY A 487 39.14 0.42 -16.05
CA GLY A 487 40.12 -0.57 -15.60
C GLY A 487 41.40 0.00 -14.97
N ILE A 488 41.57 1.32 -14.90
CA ILE A 488 42.68 1.98 -14.19
C ILE A 488 42.73 1.48 -12.74
N GLN A 489 43.91 1.00 -12.32
CA GLN A 489 44.13 0.54 -10.94
C GLN A 489 44.37 1.74 -10.01
N ARG A 490 44.00 1.59 -8.74
CA ARG A 490 44.26 2.57 -7.68
C ARG A 490 45.32 2.04 -6.73
N LEU A 491 46.53 1.86 -7.25
CA LEU A 491 47.71 1.60 -6.44
C LEU A 491 48.23 2.93 -5.87
N VAL A 492 48.95 2.87 -4.75
CA VAL A 492 49.53 4.08 -4.10
C VAL A 492 50.79 4.56 -4.83
N ASP A 493 51.42 3.67 -5.59
CA ASP A 493 52.63 3.93 -6.39
C ASP A 493 52.33 4.50 -7.79
N ASP A 494 51.07 4.41 -8.23
CA ASP A 494 50.58 4.94 -9.51
C ASP A 494 50.12 6.42 -9.39
N TYR A 495 49.88 7.07 -10.52
CA TYR A 495 49.33 8.44 -10.53
C TYR A 495 47.93 8.49 -9.87
N PRO A 496 47.66 9.43 -8.95
CA PRO A 496 46.40 9.49 -8.20
C PRO A 496 45.23 9.95 -9.07
N VAL A 497 44.47 8.98 -9.60
CA VAL A 497 43.27 9.26 -10.42
C VAL A 497 42.06 9.56 -9.52
N ASP A 498 42.07 10.76 -8.93
CA ASP A 498 41.09 11.33 -7.99
C ASP A 498 39.83 11.88 -8.69
N THR A 499 39.28 11.10 -9.63
CA THR A 499 37.98 11.36 -10.27
C THR A 499 36.96 10.27 -9.98
N ILE A 500 35.69 10.60 -10.18
CA ILE A 500 34.58 9.63 -10.22
C ILE A 500 33.86 9.84 -11.55
N ALA A 501 33.89 8.82 -12.41
CA ALA A 501 33.32 8.87 -13.75
C ALA A 501 32.38 7.68 -14.01
N LYS A 502 31.31 7.91 -14.77
CA LYS A 502 30.40 6.87 -15.28
C LYS A 502 30.04 7.16 -16.73
N ARG A 503 30.07 6.11 -17.55
CA ARG A 503 29.75 6.19 -18.98
C ARG A 503 28.91 5.01 -19.45
N PHE A 504 28.33 5.13 -20.63
CA PHE A 504 27.98 3.97 -21.44
C PHE A 504 29.12 3.62 -22.40
N ARG A 505 29.07 2.43 -23.00
CA ARG A 505 29.87 2.12 -24.19
C ARG A 505 29.21 2.79 -25.40
N TYR A 506 30.00 3.42 -26.27
CA TYR A 506 29.47 4.35 -27.27
C TYR A 506 28.54 3.65 -28.28
N ASP A 507 28.95 2.49 -28.80
CA ASP A 507 28.13 1.65 -29.68
C ASP A 507 26.78 1.23 -29.06
N ALA A 508 26.79 0.78 -27.80
CA ALA A 508 25.58 0.39 -27.08
C ALA A 508 24.63 1.58 -26.83
N ALA A 509 25.20 2.78 -26.61
CA ALA A 509 24.42 4.02 -26.50
C ALA A 509 23.81 4.45 -27.84
N LEU A 510 24.54 4.31 -28.96
CA LEU A 510 24.02 4.58 -30.30
C LEU A 510 22.91 3.62 -30.71
N VAL A 511 23.07 2.32 -30.43
CA VAL A 511 22.01 1.32 -30.65
C VAL A 511 20.77 1.66 -29.85
N SER A 512 20.91 1.96 -28.55
CA SER A 512 19.79 2.38 -27.71
C SER A 512 19.11 3.66 -28.21
N ALA A 513 19.87 4.60 -28.78
CA ALA A 513 19.35 5.84 -29.34
C ALA A 513 18.65 5.66 -30.70
N LEU A 514 19.07 4.69 -31.52
CA LEU A 514 18.39 4.35 -32.77
C LEU A 514 17.09 3.57 -32.53
N MET A 515 17.05 2.65 -31.58
CA MET A 515 15.81 1.93 -31.22
C MET A 515 14.77 2.84 -30.55
N ASP A 516 15.21 3.85 -29.79
CA ASP A 516 14.35 4.90 -29.23
C ASP A 516 13.66 5.76 -30.32
N MET A 517 14.19 5.73 -31.56
CA MET A 517 13.72 6.49 -32.73
C MET A 517 13.21 5.56 -33.86
N GLU A 518 12.87 4.31 -33.53
CA GLU A 518 12.42 3.30 -34.50
C GLU A 518 11.17 3.77 -35.28
N GLU A 519 10.16 4.27 -34.57
CA GLU A 519 8.91 4.76 -35.16
C GLU A 519 9.15 5.98 -36.07
N ASP A 520 10.01 6.93 -35.66
CA ASP A 520 10.36 8.11 -36.47
C ASP A 520 11.03 7.71 -37.80
N ILE A 521 11.88 6.69 -37.78
CA ILE A 521 12.54 6.15 -38.97
C ILE A 521 11.51 5.43 -39.87
N MET A 522 10.54 4.71 -39.29
CA MET A 522 9.46 4.06 -40.04
C MET A 522 8.48 5.06 -40.66
N GLU A 523 8.10 6.12 -39.95
CA GLU A 523 7.25 7.20 -40.47
C GLU A 523 7.99 8.01 -41.55
N GLY A 524 9.29 8.24 -41.35
CA GLY A 524 10.18 8.88 -42.33
C GLY A 524 10.27 8.12 -43.65
N LEU A 525 10.41 6.77 -43.62
CA LEU A 525 10.40 5.94 -44.84
C LEU A 525 9.07 6.07 -45.60
N LYS A 526 7.95 5.96 -44.89
CA LYS A 526 6.58 6.08 -45.45
C LYS A 526 6.33 7.45 -46.07
N THR A 527 6.82 8.51 -45.42
CA THR A 527 6.69 9.90 -45.88
C THR A 527 7.60 10.22 -47.08
N LYS A 528 8.47 9.28 -47.49
CA LYS A 528 9.29 9.37 -48.71
C LYS A 528 8.89 8.34 -49.79
N ASP A 529 7.74 7.67 -49.64
CA ASP A 529 7.28 6.59 -50.54
C ASP A 529 8.34 5.48 -50.73
N LEU A 530 9.06 5.13 -49.66
CA LEU A 530 10.06 4.06 -49.63
C LEU A 530 9.54 2.82 -48.90
N ASP A 531 9.94 1.64 -49.37
CA ASP A 531 9.53 0.36 -48.76
C ASP A 531 9.97 0.22 -47.30
N ASP A 532 9.05 -0.19 -46.43
CA ASP A 532 9.33 -0.58 -45.03
C ASP A 532 10.43 -1.67 -44.94
N TYR A 533 10.57 -2.49 -45.99
CA TYR A 533 11.56 -3.56 -46.09
C TYR A 533 12.99 -3.09 -46.46
N LEU A 534 13.21 -1.78 -46.64
CA LEU A 534 14.51 -1.22 -47.01
C LEU A 534 15.56 -1.46 -45.92
N LYS A 535 16.71 -2.05 -46.31
CA LYS A 535 17.79 -2.47 -45.41
C LYS A 535 18.95 -1.48 -45.28
N GLY A 536 18.91 -0.37 -46.01
CA GLY A 536 20.00 0.61 -46.07
C GLY A 536 21.09 0.25 -47.11
N PRO A 537 22.30 0.82 -47.02
CA PRO A 537 22.84 1.49 -45.84
C PRO A 537 22.22 2.86 -45.54
N PHE A 538 21.82 3.04 -44.29
CA PHE A 538 21.46 4.33 -43.70
C PHE A 538 22.75 5.03 -43.24
N THR A 539 22.87 6.34 -43.50
CA THR A 539 23.97 7.18 -43.01
C THR A 539 23.45 8.14 -41.96
N VAL A 540 23.95 7.97 -40.74
CA VAL A 540 23.54 8.67 -39.52
C VAL A 540 24.56 9.75 -39.19
N VAL A 541 24.14 11.01 -39.11
CA VAL A 541 24.99 12.13 -38.72
C VAL A 541 24.82 12.40 -37.22
N ILE A 542 25.93 12.35 -36.48
CA ILE A 542 25.96 12.58 -35.03
C ILE A 542 26.65 13.91 -34.75
N LYS A 543 26.00 14.81 -34.02
CA LYS A 543 26.66 15.95 -33.36
C LYS A 543 27.20 15.47 -32.02
N GLU A 544 28.50 15.62 -31.81
CA GLU A 544 29.16 15.35 -30.53
C GLU A 544 29.36 16.67 -29.78
N SER A 545 29.32 16.63 -28.45
CA SER A 545 29.47 17.81 -27.61
C SER A 545 30.12 17.47 -26.28
N CYS A 546 31.07 18.28 -25.83
CA CYS A 546 31.72 18.16 -24.53
C CYS A 546 31.81 19.54 -23.88
N ASP A 547 31.47 19.62 -22.60
CA ASP A 547 31.28 20.89 -21.88
C ASP A 547 31.72 20.76 -20.41
N GLY A 548 32.34 21.81 -19.88
CA GLY A 548 32.89 21.90 -18.54
C GLY A 548 32.03 22.74 -17.61
N MET A 549 31.59 22.14 -16.50
CA MET A 549 30.72 22.77 -15.50
C MET A 549 31.51 23.08 -14.22
N GLY A 550 31.60 24.36 -13.86
CA GLY A 550 32.07 24.81 -12.54
C GLY A 550 30.97 24.82 -11.47
N ASP A 551 31.36 25.16 -10.25
CA ASP A 551 30.49 25.30 -9.07
C ASP A 551 29.67 24.02 -8.72
N VAL A 552 30.24 22.84 -9.01
CA VAL A 552 29.62 21.53 -8.76
C VAL A 552 30.08 20.99 -7.40
N SER A 553 29.38 21.37 -6.32
CA SER A 553 29.90 21.16 -4.97
C SER A 553 30.17 19.71 -4.56
N GLU A 554 31.30 19.51 -3.86
CA GLU A 554 31.69 18.20 -3.32
C GLU A 554 30.70 17.72 -2.25
N LYS A 555 30.52 16.40 -2.14
CA LYS A 555 29.64 15.78 -1.14
C LYS A 555 30.44 15.04 -0.09
N HIS A 556 30.16 15.32 1.17
CA HIS A 556 30.68 14.54 2.30
C HIS A 556 30.29 13.06 2.14
N GLY A 557 31.27 12.16 2.26
CA GLY A 557 31.08 10.73 2.11
C GLY A 557 32.39 9.96 2.18
N CYS A 558 32.37 8.70 1.76
CA CYS A 558 33.59 7.90 1.55
C CYS A 558 33.94 7.89 0.05
N GLY A 559 35.15 8.32 -0.29
CA GLY A 559 35.67 8.38 -1.66
C GLY A 559 37.07 9.01 -1.69
N PRO A 560 37.68 9.15 -2.88
CA PRO A 560 38.74 10.14 -3.07
C PRO A 560 38.20 11.56 -2.85
N SER A 561 39.09 12.53 -2.63
CA SER A 561 38.71 13.94 -2.83
C SER A 561 38.41 14.14 -4.32
N VAL A 562 37.43 14.96 -4.67
CA VAL A 562 37.08 15.25 -6.06
C VAL A 562 36.96 16.75 -6.31
N PRO A 563 37.35 17.26 -7.49
CA PRO A 563 37.24 18.69 -7.78
C PRO A 563 35.77 19.13 -7.82
N GLU A 564 35.49 20.39 -7.45
CA GLU A 564 34.15 21.00 -7.55
C GLU A 564 33.76 21.40 -9.00
N LYS A 565 34.15 20.55 -9.95
CA LYS A 565 33.96 20.68 -11.39
C LYS A 565 33.50 19.34 -11.97
N ALA A 566 32.71 19.40 -13.05
CA ALA A 566 32.28 18.22 -13.77
C ALA A 566 32.40 18.43 -15.29
N VAL A 567 32.84 17.40 -16.01
CA VAL A 567 32.86 17.39 -17.47
C VAL A 567 31.79 16.42 -17.97
N ARG A 568 31.03 16.85 -18.98
CA ARG A 568 29.94 16.05 -19.59
C ARG A 568 30.17 15.89 -21.09
N PHE A 569 30.35 14.65 -21.52
CA PHE A 569 30.32 14.26 -22.93
C PHE A 569 28.92 13.77 -23.31
N SER A 570 28.38 14.30 -24.40
CA SER A 570 27.02 14.04 -24.91
C SER A 570 27.02 13.96 -26.43
N PHE A 571 25.98 13.32 -27.00
CA PHE A 571 25.75 13.29 -28.44
C PHE A 571 24.28 13.51 -28.79
N THR A 572 24.04 13.93 -30.04
CA THR A 572 22.71 14.13 -30.62
C THR A 572 22.68 13.51 -32.02
N LEU A 573 21.65 12.74 -32.33
CA LEU A 573 21.38 12.25 -33.68
C LEU A 573 20.77 13.41 -34.49
N MET A 574 21.53 13.96 -35.45
CA MET A 574 21.15 15.16 -36.20
C MET A 574 20.25 14.83 -37.39
N SER A 575 20.63 13.83 -38.18
CA SER A 575 19.85 13.35 -39.32
C SER A 575 20.19 11.91 -39.69
N ILE A 576 19.25 11.24 -40.33
CA ILE A 576 19.39 9.87 -40.85
C ILE A 576 18.97 9.90 -42.32
N THR A 577 19.93 9.62 -43.21
CA THR A 577 19.73 9.59 -44.66
C THR A 577 19.84 8.18 -45.20
N VAL A 578 19.23 7.88 -46.34
CA VAL A 578 19.37 6.58 -47.02
C VAL A 578 19.69 6.76 -48.51
N ALA A 579 20.70 6.02 -48.97
CA ALA A 579 21.07 5.98 -50.38
C ALA A 579 20.18 4.95 -51.12
N HIS A 580 19.70 5.34 -52.30
CA HIS A 580 18.88 4.52 -53.19
C HIS A 580 19.16 4.93 -54.65
N GLU A 581 18.61 4.20 -55.62
CA GLU A 581 18.96 4.35 -57.05
C GLU A 581 18.74 5.76 -57.64
N LYS A 582 17.87 6.57 -57.02
CA LYS A 582 17.55 7.94 -57.45
C LYS A 582 18.27 9.03 -56.65
N GLY A 583 19.15 8.67 -55.71
CA GLY A 583 19.95 9.61 -54.91
C GLY A 583 19.94 9.30 -53.41
N SER A 584 19.99 10.34 -52.58
CA SER A 584 19.94 10.23 -51.11
C SER A 584 18.68 10.91 -50.56
N SER A 585 17.81 10.14 -49.89
CA SER A 585 16.64 10.69 -49.19
C SER A 585 16.97 10.95 -47.72
N ASN A 586 16.57 12.11 -47.19
CA ASN A 586 16.58 12.32 -45.74
C ASN A 586 15.33 11.70 -45.12
N ILE A 587 15.52 10.82 -44.13
CA ILE A 587 14.46 10.03 -43.48
C ILE A 587 14.06 10.68 -42.15
N PHE A 588 15.06 11.10 -41.36
CA PHE A 588 14.87 11.82 -40.10
C PHE A 588 15.78 13.05 -40.07
N GLU A 589 15.28 14.15 -39.50
CA GLU A 589 16.07 15.36 -39.19
C GLU A 589 15.59 15.95 -37.86
N GLU A 590 16.51 16.23 -36.94
CA GLU A 590 16.14 16.76 -35.62
C GLU A 590 15.65 18.21 -35.76
N SER A 591 14.36 18.40 -35.53
CA SER A 591 13.65 19.68 -35.57
C SER A 591 14.20 20.77 -34.63
N LYS A 592 14.85 20.38 -33.53
CA LYS A 592 15.32 21.27 -32.45
C LYS A 592 16.70 20.82 -31.91
N PRO A 593 17.78 20.89 -32.73
CA PRO A 593 19.08 20.26 -32.43
C PRO A 593 19.90 20.94 -31.31
N ASN A 594 19.31 21.94 -30.65
CA ASN A 594 19.84 22.65 -29.49
C ASN A 594 18.89 22.55 -28.28
N SER A 595 17.90 21.63 -28.29
CA SER A 595 17.08 21.31 -27.12
C SER A 595 17.80 20.34 -26.19
N GLU A 596 17.56 20.52 -24.90
CA GLU A 596 17.92 19.60 -23.82
C GLU A 596 17.35 18.18 -24.02
N LEU A 597 16.25 18.03 -24.77
CA LEU A 597 15.56 16.75 -24.97
C LEU A 597 16.32 15.79 -25.90
N CYS A 598 17.02 16.32 -26.92
CA CYS A 598 17.75 15.52 -27.90
C CYS A 598 19.23 15.28 -27.52
N CYS A 599 19.72 15.94 -26.46
CA CYS A 599 21.11 15.86 -26.00
C CYS A 599 21.32 14.62 -25.10
N LYS A 600 21.60 13.46 -25.70
CA LYS A 600 21.76 12.19 -24.99
C LYS A 600 23.13 12.14 -24.28
N PRO A 601 23.20 11.99 -22.94
CA PRO A 601 24.47 11.96 -22.20
C PRO A 601 25.18 10.61 -22.33
N LEU A 602 26.49 10.64 -22.57
CA LEU A 602 27.31 9.45 -22.79
C LEU A 602 28.33 9.20 -21.68
N CYS A 603 28.97 10.26 -21.17
CA CYS A 603 29.91 10.19 -20.04
C CYS A 603 29.77 11.40 -19.13
N LEU A 604 29.82 11.15 -17.82
CA LEU A 604 29.81 12.14 -16.75
C LEU A 604 31.01 11.86 -15.84
N MET A 605 31.83 12.87 -15.57
CA MET A 605 32.98 12.77 -14.67
C MET A 605 33.09 14.00 -13.76
N LEU A 606 33.62 13.82 -12.55
CA LEU A 606 34.04 14.91 -11.67
C LEU A 606 35.53 15.17 -11.94
N ALA A 607 35.82 16.16 -12.78
CA ALA A 607 37.16 16.49 -13.25
C ALA A 607 37.23 17.99 -13.63
N ASP A 608 38.43 18.55 -13.66
CA ASP A 608 38.68 19.84 -14.32
C ASP A 608 38.84 19.60 -15.83
N GLU A 609 38.21 20.43 -16.66
CA GLU A 609 38.51 20.50 -18.10
C GLU A 609 39.95 20.94 -18.41
N SER A 610 40.65 21.46 -17.39
CA SER A 610 42.02 21.97 -17.44
C SER A 610 43.06 20.96 -16.89
N ASP A 611 42.61 19.77 -16.50
CA ASP A 611 43.44 18.62 -16.09
C ASP A 611 43.48 17.65 -17.29
N HIS A 612 44.54 17.77 -18.10
CA HIS A 612 44.66 17.07 -19.38
C HIS A 612 44.85 15.57 -19.17
N GLU A 613 45.61 15.18 -18.13
CA GLU A 613 45.88 13.81 -17.72
C GLU A 613 44.59 13.06 -17.33
N THR A 614 43.76 13.64 -16.44
CA THR A 614 42.47 13.03 -16.08
C THR A 614 41.50 13.05 -17.25
N LEU A 615 41.43 14.15 -18.02
CA LEU A 615 40.50 14.27 -19.15
C LEU A 615 40.80 13.24 -20.25
N THR A 616 42.07 13.07 -20.63
CA THR A 616 42.51 12.07 -21.61
C THR A 616 42.33 10.63 -21.11
N ALA A 617 42.62 10.36 -19.83
CA ALA A 617 42.43 9.03 -19.23
C ALA A 617 40.96 8.57 -19.28
N ILE A 618 40.00 9.47 -19.04
CA ILE A 618 38.57 9.13 -19.04
C ILE A 618 37.94 9.17 -20.45
N LEU A 619 38.37 10.07 -21.34
CA LEU A 619 37.78 10.20 -22.69
C LEU A 619 38.43 9.31 -23.76
N SER A 620 39.71 8.93 -23.64
CA SER A 620 40.39 8.13 -24.67
C SER A 620 39.71 6.77 -25.01
N PRO A 621 39.02 6.06 -24.09
CA PRO A 621 38.22 4.87 -24.46
C PRO A 621 37.06 5.20 -25.40
N LEU A 622 36.40 6.36 -25.23
CA LEU A 622 35.32 6.80 -26.09
C LEU A 622 35.83 7.21 -27.48
N VAL A 623 37.00 7.84 -27.55
CA VAL A 623 37.66 8.16 -28.83
C VAL A 623 38.07 6.88 -29.57
N ALA A 624 38.61 5.89 -28.86
CA ALA A 624 38.94 4.59 -29.45
C ALA A 624 37.69 3.83 -29.96
N GLU A 625 36.61 3.81 -29.19
CA GLU A 625 35.30 3.27 -29.60
C GLU A 625 34.78 4.00 -30.86
N ARG A 626 34.81 5.33 -30.88
CA ARG A 626 34.41 6.20 -32.00
C ARG A 626 35.19 5.94 -33.29
N GLU A 627 36.52 5.88 -33.21
CA GLU A 627 37.38 5.69 -34.39
C GLU A 627 37.25 4.27 -34.97
N ALA A 628 37.03 3.27 -34.11
CA ALA A 628 36.67 1.92 -34.57
C ALA A 628 35.34 1.91 -35.33
N MET A 629 34.32 2.65 -34.85
CA MET A 629 32.97 2.69 -35.45
C MET A 629 32.93 3.37 -36.83
N LYS A 630 33.72 4.43 -37.07
CA LYS A 630 33.79 5.10 -38.40
C LYS A 630 34.01 4.13 -39.56
N ASN A 631 34.80 3.08 -39.32
CA ASN A 631 35.32 2.16 -40.32
C ASN A 631 34.48 0.87 -40.43
N SER A 632 33.29 0.82 -39.82
CA SER A 632 32.42 -0.36 -39.77
C SER A 632 30.94 -0.03 -40.05
N VAL A 633 30.14 -1.07 -40.27
CA VAL A 633 28.69 -1.00 -40.46
C VAL A 633 28.00 -1.72 -39.30
N LEU A 634 27.12 -1.02 -38.61
CA LEU A 634 26.24 -1.59 -37.60
C LEU A 634 25.08 -2.33 -38.28
N ILE A 635 24.76 -3.52 -37.80
CA ILE A 635 23.56 -4.28 -38.14
C ILE A 635 22.67 -4.32 -36.91
N LEU A 636 21.45 -3.83 -37.06
CA LEU A 636 20.45 -3.70 -36.01
C LEU A 636 19.09 -4.17 -36.53
N GLU A 637 18.36 -4.95 -35.74
CA GLU A 637 17.02 -5.42 -36.11
C GLU A 637 15.97 -4.37 -35.72
N MET A 638 15.23 -3.86 -36.71
CA MET A 638 14.15 -2.89 -36.54
C MET A 638 12.93 -3.36 -37.33
N ALA A 639 11.74 -3.28 -36.75
CA ALA A 639 10.49 -3.83 -37.29
C ALA A 639 10.58 -5.31 -37.72
N GLY A 640 11.46 -6.10 -37.09
CA GLY A 640 11.74 -7.49 -37.46
C GLY A 640 12.67 -7.66 -38.68
N ILE A 641 13.41 -6.61 -39.06
CA ILE A 641 14.25 -6.58 -40.26
C ILE A 641 15.67 -6.10 -39.89
N PRO A 642 16.74 -6.86 -40.22
CA PRO A 642 18.11 -6.38 -40.03
C PRO A 642 18.43 -5.27 -41.03
N ARG A 643 18.71 -4.07 -40.50
CA ARG A 643 19.09 -2.85 -41.23
C ARG A 643 20.55 -2.48 -40.98
N MET A 644 21.18 -1.84 -41.95
CA MET A 644 22.59 -1.47 -41.96
C MET A 644 22.77 0.05 -41.74
N PHE A 645 23.58 0.42 -40.74
CA PHE A 645 23.85 1.81 -40.38
C PHE A 645 25.35 2.14 -40.46
N LYS A 646 25.67 3.31 -41.02
CA LYS A 646 26.99 3.95 -41.03
C LYS A 646 26.92 5.27 -40.28
N PHE A 647 28.00 5.63 -39.59
CA PHE A 647 28.02 6.81 -38.71
C PHE A 647 29.01 7.87 -39.19
N VAL A 648 28.57 9.13 -39.18
CA VAL A 648 29.39 10.32 -39.44
C VAL A 648 29.38 11.17 -38.17
N PHE A 649 30.46 11.06 -37.40
CA PHE A 649 30.68 11.82 -36.18
C PHE A 649 31.12 13.25 -36.52
N ARG A 650 30.52 14.25 -35.88
CA ARG A 650 30.85 15.67 -36.04
C ARG A 650 30.99 16.33 -34.68
N GLY A 651 32.24 16.49 -34.23
CA GLY A 651 32.57 17.25 -33.03
C GLY A 651 32.45 18.75 -33.26
N THR A 652 31.28 19.33 -32.99
CA THR A 652 31.00 20.77 -33.15
C THR A 652 30.40 21.45 -31.91
N GLY A 653 29.99 20.70 -30.88
CA GLY A 653 29.53 21.28 -29.62
C GLY A 653 30.63 21.39 -28.56
N TYR A 654 31.69 22.12 -28.88
CA TYR A 654 32.85 22.38 -28.04
C TYR A 654 33.11 23.89 -28.07
N ASP A 655 33.52 24.49 -26.95
CA ASP A 655 33.89 25.91 -26.92
C ASP A 655 35.34 26.12 -27.44
N GLU A 656 35.75 27.37 -27.68
CA GLU A 656 37.09 27.65 -28.21
C GLU A 656 38.20 27.20 -27.24
N LYS A 657 37.97 27.25 -25.93
CA LYS A 657 38.94 26.77 -24.93
C LYS A 657 39.17 25.27 -25.11
N LEU A 658 38.10 24.47 -25.08
CA LEU A 658 38.20 23.02 -25.13
C LEU A 658 38.68 22.54 -26.51
N VAL A 659 38.28 23.20 -27.62
CA VAL A 659 38.83 22.90 -28.95
C VAL A 659 40.35 23.07 -28.99
N ARG A 660 40.89 24.17 -28.44
CA ARG A 660 42.34 24.38 -28.39
C ARG A 660 43.06 23.30 -27.59
N GLU A 661 42.51 22.96 -26.42
CA GLU A 661 43.07 21.95 -25.52
C GLU A 661 43.15 20.56 -26.17
N VAL A 662 42.07 20.09 -26.83
CA VAL A 662 42.01 18.73 -27.40
C VAL A 662 42.68 18.59 -28.77
N GLU A 663 42.89 19.70 -29.50
CA GLU A 663 43.64 19.79 -30.76
C GLU A 663 45.09 20.27 -30.57
N GLY A 664 45.58 20.36 -29.33
CA GLY A 664 46.99 20.66 -29.03
C GLY A 664 47.47 22.08 -29.40
N LEU A 665 46.53 23.03 -29.50
CA LEU A 665 46.78 24.43 -29.85
C LEU A 665 47.07 25.26 -28.59
N GLU A 666 47.90 26.29 -28.72
CA GLU A 666 48.03 27.31 -27.67
C GLU A 666 46.68 27.94 -27.30
N ALA A 667 46.44 28.16 -26.00
CA ALA A 667 45.24 28.77 -25.44
C ALA A 667 44.91 30.17 -26.04
N SER A 668 43.65 30.63 -25.90
CA SER A 668 43.09 31.82 -26.57
C SER A 668 43.84 33.16 -26.38
N GLY A 669 44.81 33.23 -25.46
CA GLY A 669 45.74 34.36 -25.35
C GLY A 669 46.80 34.42 -26.48
N SER A 670 46.98 33.35 -27.25
CA SER A 670 48.02 33.15 -28.28
C SER A 670 48.07 34.22 -29.38
N THR A 671 49.25 34.39 -29.98
CA THR A 671 49.45 35.07 -31.26
C THR A 671 48.58 34.48 -32.37
N TYR A 672 48.35 33.16 -32.39
CA TYR A 672 47.53 32.47 -33.39
C TYR A 672 46.08 32.42 -32.91
N ILE A 673 45.28 33.37 -33.41
CA ILE A 673 43.95 33.65 -32.86
C ILE A 673 42.85 32.74 -33.41
N CYS A 674 43.09 32.00 -34.49
CA CYS A 674 42.09 31.15 -35.11
C CYS A 674 42.35 29.66 -34.85
N THR A 675 41.28 28.90 -34.65
CA THR A 675 41.31 27.42 -34.63
C THR A 675 41.21 26.82 -36.05
N LEU A 676 40.82 27.63 -37.05
CA LEU A 676 40.51 27.21 -38.42
C LEU A 676 41.63 27.57 -39.42
N CYS A 677 42.40 28.63 -39.14
CA CYS A 677 43.45 29.12 -40.02
C CYS A 677 44.68 29.58 -39.23
N ASP A 678 45.77 29.87 -39.95
CA ASP A 678 47.09 30.13 -39.35
C ASP A 678 47.44 31.61 -39.16
N ALA A 679 46.47 32.51 -39.36
CA ALA A 679 46.68 33.94 -39.26
C ALA A 679 47.04 34.38 -37.81
N THR A 680 48.08 35.19 -37.70
CA THR A 680 48.41 35.86 -36.44
C THR A 680 47.44 36.99 -36.13
N ARG A 681 47.37 37.40 -34.85
CA ARG A 681 46.58 38.54 -34.38
C ARG A 681 46.86 39.83 -35.17
N GLN A 682 48.10 40.04 -35.61
CA GLN A 682 48.51 41.24 -36.33
C GLN A 682 48.05 41.20 -37.80
N GLU A 683 48.30 40.10 -38.51
CA GLU A 683 47.83 39.91 -39.89
C GLU A 683 46.30 39.96 -39.97
N ALA A 684 45.62 39.26 -39.06
CA ALA A 684 44.17 39.26 -38.97
C ALA A 684 43.60 40.66 -38.70
N SER A 685 44.27 41.51 -37.91
CA SER A 685 43.85 42.90 -37.66
C SER A 685 43.99 43.83 -38.87
N GLN A 686 44.84 43.48 -39.84
CA GLN A 686 45.05 44.24 -41.07
C GLN A 686 44.16 43.75 -42.22
N ASN A 687 44.01 42.42 -42.36
CA ASN A 687 43.25 41.77 -43.42
C ASN A 687 41.75 41.68 -43.09
N LEU A 688 41.42 41.29 -41.86
CA LEU A 688 40.09 41.02 -41.31
C LEU A 688 39.28 39.91 -42.02
N ILE A 689 39.11 39.99 -43.34
CA ILE A 689 38.09 39.24 -44.09
C ILE A 689 38.69 38.09 -44.92
N LEU A 690 39.81 38.29 -45.61
CA LEU A 690 40.28 37.34 -46.64
C LEU A 690 41.13 36.23 -46.05
N HIS A 691 40.48 35.25 -45.40
CA HIS A 691 41.11 34.07 -44.83
C HIS A 691 40.42 32.79 -45.35
N SER A 692 41.18 31.69 -45.46
CA SER A 692 40.67 30.35 -45.76
C SER A 692 40.87 29.41 -44.58
N ILE A 693 40.03 28.38 -44.46
CA ILE A 693 40.26 27.27 -43.53
C ILE A 693 41.46 26.48 -44.04
N THR A 694 42.46 26.27 -43.19
CA THR A 694 43.64 25.43 -43.44
C THR A 694 43.67 24.23 -42.49
N ARG A 695 43.47 24.49 -41.20
CA ARG A 695 43.70 23.54 -40.11
C ARG A 695 42.76 22.34 -40.17
N SER A 696 43.33 21.17 -39.91
CA SER A 696 42.63 19.89 -39.77
C SER A 696 43.31 19.02 -38.71
N HIS A 697 42.56 18.09 -38.10
CA HIS A 697 43.10 17.20 -37.06
C HIS A 697 44.32 16.39 -37.53
N THR A 698 44.30 15.91 -38.78
CA THR A 698 45.44 15.22 -39.41
C THR A 698 46.66 16.11 -39.56
N GLU A 699 46.47 17.37 -39.97
CA GLU A 699 47.56 18.33 -40.09
C GLU A 699 48.11 18.74 -38.72
N ASN A 700 47.26 18.90 -37.70
CA ASN A 700 47.69 19.17 -36.33
C ASN A 700 48.57 18.02 -35.79
N LEU A 701 48.24 16.76 -36.09
CA LEU A 701 49.05 15.60 -35.72
C LEU A 701 50.43 15.61 -36.41
N GLU A 702 50.49 15.95 -37.71
CA GLU A 702 51.74 16.09 -38.46
C GLU A 702 52.61 17.25 -37.93
N ARG A 703 51.99 18.42 -37.69
CA ARG A 703 52.63 19.61 -37.09
C ARG A 703 53.20 19.30 -35.69
N TYR A 704 52.48 18.53 -34.87
CA TYR A 704 52.98 18.09 -33.56
C TYR A 704 54.21 17.18 -33.68
N GLU A 705 54.25 16.23 -34.62
CA GLU A 705 55.42 15.37 -34.79
C GLU A 705 56.63 16.16 -35.35
N VAL A 706 56.41 17.21 -36.15
CA VAL A 706 57.46 18.19 -36.53
C VAL A 706 57.97 18.96 -35.32
N TRP A 707 57.08 19.50 -34.47
CA TRP A 707 57.42 20.17 -33.22
C TRP A 707 58.24 19.27 -32.28
N ARG A 708 57.79 18.01 -32.09
CA ARG A 708 58.43 17.03 -31.20
C ARG A 708 59.79 16.53 -31.71
N SER A 709 60.00 16.47 -33.02
CA SER A 709 61.24 15.96 -33.61
C SER A 709 62.27 17.04 -34.00
N ASN A 710 61.84 18.29 -34.19
CA ASN A 710 62.63 19.42 -34.69
C ASN A 710 63.64 19.01 -35.80
N PRO A 711 63.15 18.53 -36.96
CA PRO A 711 64.00 17.97 -38.01
C PRO A 711 64.83 19.02 -38.76
N PHE A 712 64.60 20.30 -38.49
CA PHE A 712 65.33 21.44 -39.07
C PHE A 712 66.35 22.07 -38.09
N HIS A 713 66.40 21.60 -36.84
CA HIS A 713 67.23 22.15 -35.75
C HIS A 713 67.03 23.66 -35.51
N GLU A 714 65.79 24.12 -35.64
CA GLU A 714 65.37 25.52 -35.47
C GLU A 714 65.34 25.93 -33.99
N THR A 715 65.41 27.24 -33.73
CA THR A 715 65.12 27.82 -32.41
C THR A 715 63.65 27.61 -32.02
N VAL A 716 63.31 27.78 -30.73
CA VAL A 716 61.94 27.53 -30.26
C VAL A 716 60.94 28.53 -30.86
N GLU A 717 61.35 29.78 -31.12
CA GLU A 717 60.55 30.80 -31.79
C GLU A 717 60.30 30.49 -33.27
N GLU A 718 61.34 30.07 -34.00
CA GLU A 718 61.26 29.68 -35.42
C GLU A 718 60.41 28.41 -35.60
N LEU A 719 60.67 27.38 -34.80
CA LEU A 719 59.94 26.13 -34.82
C LEU A 719 58.45 26.34 -34.46
N ARG A 720 58.17 27.21 -33.48
CA ARG A 720 56.80 27.60 -33.09
C ARG A 720 56.06 28.26 -34.25
N ASP A 721 56.71 29.12 -35.04
CA ASP A 721 56.09 29.69 -36.22
C ASP A 721 55.94 28.68 -37.37
N ARG A 722 56.92 27.78 -37.57
CA ARG A 722 56.79 26.69 -38.55
C ARG A 722 55.54 25.83 -38.30
N VAL A 723 55.24 25.50 -37.04
CA VAL A 723 54.07 24.70 -36.66
C VAL A 723 52.83 25.54 -36.32
N LYS A 724 52.92 26.88 -36.44
CA LYS A 724 51.85 27.86 -36.18
C LYS A 724 51.15 27.69 -34.81
N GLY A 725 51.93 27.40 -33.78
CA GLY A 725 51.45 27.26 -32.40
C GLY A 725 50.73 25.95 -32.07
N VAL A 726 50.96 24.87 -32.83
CA VAL A 726 50.65 23.48 -32.40
C VAL A 726 51.83 22.97 -31.56
N SER A 727 51.63 22.74 -30.27
CA SER A 727 52.73 22.39 -29.33
C SER A 727 52.44 21.22 -28.40
N ALA A 728 51.17 20.80 -28.30
CA ALA A 728 50.74 19.55 -27.67
C ALA A 728 50.13 18.60 -28.71
N LYS A 729 49.93 17.32 -28.34
CA LYS A 729 49.44 16.32 -29.30
C LYS A 729 47.90 16.31 -29.34
N PRO A 730 47.26 16.48 -30.51
CA PRO A 730 45.82 16.28 -30.65
C PRO A 730 45.39 14.88 -30.21
N PHE A 731 44.24 14.77 -29.53
CA PHE A 731 43.67 13.48 -29.12
C PHE A 731 42.17 13.31 -29.40
N ILE A 732 41.43 14.40 -29.64
CA ILE A 732 40.05 14.33 -30.14
C ILE A 732 39.99 15.05 -31.49
N GLU A 733 39.50 14.35 -32.50
CA GLU A 733 39.18 14.93 -33.82
C GLU A 733 37.94 15.82 -33.71
N THR A 734 38.15 17.13 -33.79
CA THR A 734 37.08 18.13 -33.91
C THR A 734 36.78 18.43 -35.38
N VAL A 735 35.62 19.03 -35.66
CA VAL A 735 35.29 19.53 -37.01
C VAL A 735 35.60 21.03 -37.04
N PRO A 736 36.41 21.53 -37.99
CA PRO A 736 36.65 22.97 -38.18
C PRO A 736 35.34 23.74 -38.34
N SER A 737 34.92 24.41 -37.27
CA SER A 737 33.62 25.05 -37.09
C SER A 737 33.68 26.14 -36.02
N ILE A 738 32.58 26.87 -35.83
CA ILE A 738 32.44 27.93 -34.81
C ILE A 738 31.23 27.59 -33.94
N ASP A 739 31.36 27.65 -32.61
CA ASP A 739 30.20 27.65 -31.73
C ASP A 739 29.49 29.01 -31.79
N ALA A 740 28.24 29.00 -32.24
CA ALA A 740 27.39 30.18 -32.32
C ALA A 740 27.12 30.80 -30.93
N LEU A 741 27.02 30.00 -29.86
CA LEU A 741 26.66 30.53 -28.54
C LEU A 741 27.78 31.37 -27.92
N HIS A 742 29.02 30.88 -27.95
CA HIS A 742 30.17 31.67 -27.49
C HIS A 742 30.53 32.79 -28.47
N CYS A 743 30.26 32.64 -29.77
CA CYS A 743 30.38 33.74 -30.73
C CYS A 743 29.42 34.90 -30.41
N ASP A 744 28.13 34.63 -30.19
CA ASP A 744 27.12 35.63 -29.76
C ASP A 744 27.57 36.37 -28.48
N ILE A 745 28.02 35.61 -27.48
CA ILE A 745 28.43 36.16 -26.18
C ILE A 745 29.72 36.98 -26.28
N GLY A 746 30.71 36.51 -27.05
CA GLY A 746 31.98 37.21 -27.28
C GLY A 746 31.76 38.53 -28.02
N ASN A 747 30.99 38.50 -29.11
CA ASN A 747 30.63 39.69 -29.88
C ASN A 747 29.91 40.73 -29.01
N ALA A 748 28.85 40.33 -28.30
CA ALA A 748 28.11 41.24 -27.43
C ALA A 748 28.96 41.80 -26.27
N ALA A 749 29.91 41.01 -25.74
CA ALA A 749 30.86 41.48 -24.73
C ALA A 749 31.84 42.53 -25.29
N GLU A 750 32.24 42.43 -26.57
CA GLU A 750 33.08 43.46 -27.21
C GLU A 750 32.28 44.73 -27.53
N PHE A 751 31.06 44.61 -28.07
CA PHE A 751 30.16 45.75 -28.26
C PHE A 751 29.85 46.48 -26.94
N TYR A 752 29.71 45.77 -25.83
CA TYR A 752 29.57 46.38 -24.49
C TYR A 752 30.81 47.22 -24.09
N LYS A 753 32.04 46.76 -24.38
CA LYS A 753 33.26 47.55 -24.15
C LYS A 753 33.30 48.77 -25.05
N ILE A 754 32.92 48.64 -26.33
CA ILE A 754 32.83 49.77 -27.27
C ILE A 754 31.86 50.82 -26.72
N PHE A 755 30.65 50.44 -26.31
CA PHE A 755 29.70 51.37 -25.68
C PHE A 755 30.25 52.03 -24.41
N GLN A 756 31.04 51.31 -23.59
CA GLN A 756 31.71 51.86 -22.41
C GLN A 756 32.80 52.89 -22.78
N PHE A 757 33.55 52.65 -23.86
CA PHE A 757 34.63 53.54 -24.32
C PHE A 757 34.13 54.76 -25.09
N GLU A 758 33.04 54.64 -25.86
CA GLU A 758 32.38 55.77 -26.52
C GLU A 758 31.74 56.73 -25.49
N ILE A 759 31.13 56.20 -24.42
CA ILE A 759 30.67 57.02 -23.27
C ILE A 759 31.83 57.77 -22.60
N GLY A 760 33.07 57.29 -22.75
CA GLY A 760 34.28 57.92 -22.22
C GLY A 760 35.04 58.82 -23.19
N GLU A 761 34.65 58.86 -24.47
CA GLU A 761 35.39 59.49 -25.57
C GLU A 761 36.89 59.12 -25.56
N VAL A 762 37.21 57.83 -25.39
CA VAL A 762 38.60 57.33 -25.23
C VAL A 762 39.53 57.73 -26.39
N TYR A 763 38.99 57.94 -27.59
CA TYR A 763 39.73 58.44 -28.76
C TYR A 763 40.29 59.87 -28.59
N LYS A 764 39.76 60.67 -27.64
CA LYS A 764 40.32 61.98 -27.26
C LYS A 764 41.33 61.88 -26.12
N ASN A 765 41.04 60.98 -25.16
CA ASN A 765 41.80 60.82 -23.92
C ASN A 765 42.27 59.35 -23.80
N PRO A 766 43.45 58.99 -24.31
CA PRO A 766 43.95 57.62 -24.25
C PRO A 766 44.28 57.20 -22.80
N ASP A 767 44.98 58.07 -22.07
CA ASP A 767 45.52 57.83 -20.72
C ASP A 767 44.46 58.00 -19.61
N THR A 768 43.50 57.08 -19.58
CA THR A 768 42.30 57.14 -18.74
C THR A 768 42.37 56.23 -17.52
N SER A 769 41.98 56.75 -16.36
CA SER A 769 42.09 56.05 -15.08
C SER A 769 41.15 54.85 -14.97
N LYS A 770 41.48 53.91 -14.07
CA LYS A 770 40.60 52.76 -13.74
C LYS A 770 39.29 53.24 -13.11
N GLU A 771 39.32 54.39 -12.45
CA GLU A 771 38.21 55.04 -11.75
C GLU A 771 37.22 55.65 -12.75
N GLU A 772 37.71 56.29 -13.81
CA GLU A 772 36.88 56.82 -14.91
C GLU A 772 36.24 55.68 -15.72
N ARG A 773 37.00 54.64 -16.06
CA ARG A 773 36.45 53.46 -16.75
C ARG A 773 35.32 52.81 -15.95
N LYS A 774 35.42 52.75 -14.62
CA LYS A 774 34.32 52.32 -13.71
C LYS A 774 33.14 53.28 -13.70
N ARG A 775 33.37 54.60 -13.77
CA ARG A 775 32.28 55.62 -13.87
C ARG A 775 31.49 55.46 -15.17
N TRP A 776 32.16 55.22 -16.30
CA TRP A 776 31.51 54.98 -17.60
C TRP A 776 30.70 53.68 -17.58
N GLN A 777 31.28 52.58 -17.08
CA GLN A 777 30.55 51.32 -16.90
C GLN A 777 29.30 51.50 -16.05
N SER A 778 29.42 52.15 -14.89
CA SER A 778 28.30 52.46 -14.00
C SER A 778 27.25 53.38 -14.64
N THR A 779 27.61 54.13 -15.69
CA THR A 779 26.71 55.00 -16.44
C THR A 779 25.98 54.22 -17.53
N LEU A 780 26.70 53.40 -18.31
CA LEU A 780 26.14 52.44 -19.26
C LEU A 780 25.12 51.50 -18.58
N ASP A 781 25.51 50.90 -17.45
CA ASP A 781 24.67 50.02 -16.63
C ASP A 781 23.37 50.68 -16.15
N LYS A 782 23.41 51.98 -15.79
CA LYS A 782 22.21 52.75 -15.41
C LYS A 782 21.32 53.05 -16.62
N LEU A 783 21.92 53.34 -17.77
CA LEU A 783 21.19 53.59 -19.02
C LEU A 783 20.51 52.32 -19.54
N LEU A 784 21.24 51.20 -19.64
CA LEU A 784 20.72 49.89 -20.04
C LEU A 784 19.59 49.43 -19.10
N ARG A 785 19.73 49.64 -17.79
CA ARG A 785 18.65 49.38 -16.83
C ARG A 785 17.43 50.28 -17.04
N LYS A 786 17.63 51.58 -17.29
CA LYS A 786 16.55 52.57 -17.44
C LYS A 786 15.81 52.48 -18.79
N LYS A 787 16.46 51.99 -19.85
CA LYS A 787 15.93 51.95 -21.22
C LYS A 787 15.58 50.54 -21.70
N MET A 788 16.45 49.56 -21.46
CA MET A 788 16.31 48.18 -21.96
C MET A 788 15.85 47.19 -20.88
N ASN A 789 15.64 47.66 -19.64
CA ASN A 789 15.37 46.83 -18.45
C ASN A 789 16.44 45.77 -18.15
N LEU A 790 17.66 45.94 -18.70
CA LEU A 790 18.78 45.04 -18.46
C LEU A 790 19.39 45.28 -17.08
N LYS A 791 19.61 44.20 -16.31
CA LYS A 791 20.35 44.25 -15.06
C LYS A 791 21.83 43.95 -15.36
N PRO A 792 22.79 44.75 -14.85
CA PRO A 792 24.21 44.45 -14.97
C PRO A 792 24.56 43.07 -14.40
N MET A 793 25.56 42.43 -15.00
CA MET A 793 26.02 41.07 -14.72
C MET A 793 27.55 41.02 -14.76
N THR A 794 28.15 40.09 -14.01
CA THR A 794 29.62 39.92 -13.93
C THR A 794 30.19 39.16 -15.13
N ARG A 795 29.57 38.05 -15.53
CA ARG A 795 29.82 37.33 -16.79
C ARG A 795 28.58 37.47 -17.67
N MET A 796 28.75 37.86 -18.93
CA MET A 796 27.63 37.97 -19.89
C MET A 796 27.10 36.59 -20.26
N ASN A 797 25.81 36.48 -20.58
CA ASN A 797 25.19 35.25 -21.08
C ASN A 797 24.36 35.53 -22.35
N GLY A 798 24.00 34.49 -23.09
CA GLY A 798 23.28 34.62 -24.37
C GLY A 798 21.94 35.36 -24.29
N ASN A 799 21.29 35.40 -23.12
CA ASN A 799 20.03 36.14 -22.92
C ASN A 799 20.25 37.64 -22.64
N PHE A 800 21.45 38.04 -22.24
CA PHE A 800 21.90 39.43 -22.24
C PHE A 800 22.39 39.82 -23.64
N ALA A 801 23.22 38.97 -24.27
CA ALA A 801 23.76 39.19 -25.61
C ALA A 801 22.67 39.44 -26.67
N ARG A 802 21.61 38.61 -26.70
CA ARG A 802 20.46 38.78 -27.62
C ARG A 802 19.49 39.94 -27.27
N LYS A 803 19.86 40.83 -26.34
CA LYS A 803 19.05 41.98 -25.90
C LYS A 803 19.81 43.30 -25.85
N LEU A 804 21.14 43.23 -25.91
CA LEU A 804 22.04 44.38 -26.00
C LEU A 804 22.03 44.91 -27.44
#